data_AF-A0A7C4WEQ5-F1
#
_entry.id   AF-A0A7C4WEQ5-F1
#
_cell.length_a   1.000
_cell.length_b   1.000
_cell.length_c   1.000
_cell.angle_alpha   90.00
_cell.angle_beta   90.00
_cell.angle_gamma   90.00
#
_symmetry.space_group_name_H-M   'P 1'
#
loop_
_entity.id
_entity.type
_entity.pdbx_description
1 polymer ?
#
loop_
_entity_poly.entity_id
_entity_poly.type
_entity_poly.pdbx_seq_one_letter_code
_entity_poly.pdbx_strand_id
1 'polypeptide(L)'
;VLDILEKIEDEFKIDIYYDKRKKRFSLKELSGFKKVSDLTRNILIGFISNPRLLSRYSSISALYAAYKVFELEDVIWVDSIGLFQDTLAYKRAPSKKAEYLPEMEDLTRRIRYVARIYPKIEGVKTHVLPTKRDIALFRVEGRLVEVNQIKELCELRSDIRVEERPFQDVYRTNVRIYLVSAHNDDGVTSSYTRDAQERVEKLDFDKNYYNIVVLGGYHVPFEIPNYGGADYVISLPSLIFQTRYMKEMRRVAPFIGCYVLELNLEPKINGIRRLRGIRTRLYNLARYAKQNDFYEYPKMQDAKEKALVEYIVEKYSASMGEICRNLRMREDEVRDLVYRINERENNIIIERGHKFYIELPLRERFDYPNIERGEKHKYLYLSDTHINSNYTNIEDISFVVSTAKNEKVEAAFHTGDITESVPGFEVYSGQRFRVRTQSARDLINYVRNFFNIFTSQGIPLYFITGNHDTKIAKTIGLDLLELVSELYSIGESKDKIIFVGEERGTVEFTYNDKKLKINMVHPQGGSADTLGYNARKFYRYLKLIGNEKNRILLIGNYHRAIFIYDPLHFPTYLVPCMKYPDEYVETKGLLVHKGAWITTLELDQKGFVMIENKYISLPVREEEKTVKSFNGVKISNEIV
;
A
#
# COMPACT_ATOMS: atom_id res chain seq x y z
N VAL A 1 27.06 -4.56 19.10
CA VAL A 1 28.00 -5.05 18.06
C VAL A 1 27.90 -4.22 16.80
N LEU A 2 26.75 -4.17 16.11
CA LEU A 2 26.60 -3.37 14.88
C LEU A 2 27.01 -1.89 15.05
N ASP A 3 26.57 -1.21 16.12
CA ASP A 3 27.02 0.18 16.39
C ASP A 3 28.54 0.33 16.57
N ILE A 4 29.20 -0.67 17.15
CA ILE A 4 30.66 -0.63 17.37
C ILE A 4 31.35 -0.79 16.01
N LEU A 5 30.85 -1.72 15.19
CA LEU A 5 31.39 -1.99 13.86
C LEU A 5 31.16 -0.81 12.91
N GLU A 6 30.00 -0.17 12.92
CA GLU A 6 29.77 1.04 12.13
C GLU A 6 30.68 2.19 12.58
N LYS A 7 30.90 2.35 13.90
CA LYS A 7 31.86 3.34 14.38
C LYS A 7 33.26 3.07 13.84
N ILE A 8 33.67 1.81 13.77
CA ILE A 8 34.95 1.40 13.16
C ILE A 8 34.95 1.70 11.66
N GLU A 9 33.85 1.43 10.93
CA GLU A 9 33.74 1.81 9.51
C GLU A 9 33.94 3.32 9.32
N ASP A 10 33.25 4.14 10.11
CA ASP A 10 33.28 5.60 10.00
C ASP A 10 34.64 6.19 10.42
N GLU A 11 35.26 5.67 11.49
CA GLU A 11 36.54 6.11 12.06
C GLU A 11 37.73 5.74 11.17
N PHE A 12 37.75 4.49 10.68
CA PHE A 12 38.88 3.96 9.91
C PHE A 12 38.67 3.99 8.39
N LYS A 13 37.50 4.44 7.91
CA LYS A 13 37.14 4.45 6.49
C LYS A 13 37.27 3.08 5.83
N ILE A 14 36.87 2.04 6.54
CA ILE A 14 36.83 0.65 6.06
C ILE A 14 35.39 0.18 5.92
N ASP A 15 35.15 -0.77 5.03
CA ASP A 15 33.84 -1.39 4.87
C ASP A 15 33.82 -2.75 5.58
N ILE A 16 32.86 -2.93 6.49
CA ILE A 16 32.65 -4.16 7.24
C ILE A 16 31.36 -4.78 6.74
N TYR A 17 31.43 -6.05 6.38
CA TYR A 17 30.31 -6.79 5.81
C TYR A 17 29.81 -7.85 6.80
N TYR A 18 28.49 -8.01 6.91
CA TYR A 18 27.84 -9.00 7.78
C TYR A 18 26.89 -9.92 6.99
N ASP A 19 27.02 -11.21 7.23
CA ASP A 19 26.07 -12.23 6.76
C ASP A 19 25.28 -12.75 7.97
N LYS A 20 23.99 -12.39 8.05
CA LYS A 20 23.09 -12.81 9.13
C LYS A 20 22.86 -14.32 9.15
N ARG A 21 22.88 -14.98 7.99
CA ARG A 21 22.63 -16.43 7.87
C ARG A 21 23.83 -17.22 8.37
N LYS A 22 25.04 -16.77 8.04
CA LYS A 22 26.28 -17.40 8.51
C LYS A 22 26.74 -16.89 9.87
N LYS A 23 26.15 -15.79 10.38
CA LYS A 23 26.55 -15.06 11.59
C LYS A 23 28.06 -14.73 11.57
N ARG A 24 28.58 -14.25 10.43
CA ARG A 24 30.01 -13.97 10.19
C ARG A 24 30.23 -12.55 9.64
N PHE A 25 31.40 -12.00 9.93
CA PHE A 25 31.86 -10.71 9.41
C PHE A 25 33.02 -10.90 8.41
N SER A 26 33.12 -10.01 7.41
CA SER A 26 34.19 -9.97 6.41
C SER A 26 34.63 -8.54 6.13
N LEU A 27 35.90 -8.36 5.79
CA LEU A 27 36.50 -7.09 5.32
C LEU A 27 36.56 -6.99 3.79
N LYS A 28 36.18 -8.04 3.06
CA LYS A 28 36.12 -8.06 1.60
C LYS A 28 34.71 -8.37 1.11
N GLU A 29 34.35 -7.74 0.00
CA GLU A 29 33.08 -7.89 -0.70
C GLU A 29 32.89 -9.36 -1.11
N LEU A 30 31.87 -10.00 -0.55
CA LEU A 30 31.49 -11.37 -0.86
C LEU A 30 30.00 -11.35 -1.16
N SER A 31 29.60 -11.90 -2.31
CA SER A 31 28.20 -12.09 -2.68
C SER A 31 27.41 -12.68 -1.50
N GLY A 32 26.39 -11.96 -1.02
CA GLY A 32 25.52 -12.38 0.08
C GLY A 32 25.78 -11.71 1.44
N PHE A 33 26.81 -10.88 1.59
CA PHE A 33 26.99 -10.05 2.79
C PHE A 33 26.39 -8.64 2.58
N LYS A 34 25.88 -8.01 3.66
CA LYS A 34 25.43 -6.61 3.67
C LYS A 34 26.43 -5.73 4.42
N LYS A 35 26.68 -4.51 3.94
CA LYS A 35 27.54 -3.55 4.62
C LYS A 35 26.93 -3.18 5.99
N VAL A 36 27.75 -3.05 7.03
CA VAL A 36 27.27 -2.79 8.40
C VAL A 36 26.53 -1.45 8.47
N SER A 37 27.05 -0.40 7.84
CA SER A 37 26.36 0.89 7.73
C SER A 37 24.97 0.78 7.13
N ASP A 38 24.76 -0.10 6.16
CA ASP A 38 23.44 -0.27 5.51
C ASP A 38 22.46 -0.99 6.45
N LEU A 39 22.97 -1.92 7.26
CA LEU A 39 22.17 -2.63 8.26
C LEU A 39 21.71 -1.73 9.41
N THR A 40 22.45 -0.66 9.71
CA THR A 40 22.09 0.29 10.77
C THR A 40 21.34 1.51 10.23
N ARG A 41 21.42 1.78 8.93
CA ARG A 41 20.77 2.93 8.27
C ARG A 41 19.48 2.56 7.54
N ASN A 42 19.27 1.30 7.16
CA ASN A 42 18.06 0.83 6.52
C ASN A 42 17.35 -0.19 7.41
N ILE A 43 16.24 0.24 8.02
CA ILE A 43 15.43 -0.61 8.90
C ILE A 43 14.22 -1.12 8.11
N LEU A 44 14.05 -2.44 8.09
CA LEU A 44 12.94 -3.12 7.41
C LEU A 44 11.95 -3.69 8.43
N ILE A 45 10.70 -3.26 8.37
CA ILE A 45 9.62 -3.69 9.27
C ILE A 45 8.51 -4.34 8.46
N GLY A 46 8.08 -5.54 8.87
CA GLY A 46 6.97 -6.25 8.24
C GLY A 46 5.62 -5.84 8.85
N PHE A 47 4.58 -5.69 8.04
CA PHE A 47 3.23 -5.36 8.50
C PHE A 47 2.21 -6.31 7.90
N ILE A 48 1.35 -6.87 8.75
CA ILE A 48 0.13 -7.58 8.35
C ILE A 48 -1.06 -6.99 9.08
N SER A 49 -2.25 -7.17 8.50
CA SER A 49 -3.50 -6.85 9.18
C SER A 49 -4.52 -7.96 9.04
N ASN A 50 -5.33 -8.12 10.08
CA ASN A 50 -6.49 -9.00 10.10
C ASN A 50 -6.19 -10.43 9.64
N PRO A 51 -5.26 -11.16 10.28
CA PRO A 51 -5.12 -12.58 10.01
C PRO A 51 -6.40 -13.36 10.37
N ARG A 52 -7.24 -12.83 11.29
CA ARG A 52 -8.52 -13.41 11.74
C ARG A 52 -8.47 -14.94 11.87
N LEU A 53 -7.46 -15.44 12.57
CA LEU A 53 -7.28 -16.87 12.76
C LEU A 53 -8.57 -17.50 13.30
N LEU A 54 -8.88 -18.71 12.85
CA LEU A 54 -10.11 -19.46 13.18
C LEU A 54 -11.39 -18.89 12.57
N SER A 55 -11.28 -17.97 11.61
CA SER A 55 -12.37 -17.58 10.72
C SER A 55 -12.34 -18.43 9.45
N ARG A 56 -13.51 -18.79 8.93
CA ARG A 56 -13.65 -19.43 7.60
C ARG A 56 -13.22 -18.53 6.43
N TYR A 57 -13.05 -17.24 6.70
CA TYR A 57 -12.53 -16.28 5.74
C TYR A 57 -11.02 -16.07 5.87
N SER A 58 -10.35 -16.64 6.87
CA SER A 58 -8.90 -16.54 7.01
C SER A 58 -8.18 -17.40 5.97
N SER A 59 -6.93 -17.01 5.71
CA SER A 59 -6.02 -17.74 4.84
C SER A 59 -4.69 -17.94 5.55
N ILE A 60 -4.48 -19.10 6.15
CA ILE A 60 -3.22 -19.42 6.84
C ILE A 60 -2.06 -19.50 5.83
N SER A 61 -2.33 -19.99 4.62
CA SER A 61 -1.37 -20.05 3.52
C SER A 61 -0.87 -18.65 3.12
N ALA A 62 -1.75 -17.64 3.12
CA ALA A 62 -1.34 -16.26 2.87
C ALA A 62 -0.53 -15.68 4.04
N LEU A 63 -0.86 -16.05 5.28
CA LEU A 63 -0.07 -15.67 6.46
C LEU A 63 1.34 -16.27 6.41
N TYR A 64 1.49 -17.54 6.02
CA TYR A 64 2.81 -18.17 5.82
C TYR A 64 3.57 -17.53 4.65
N ALA A 65 2.88 -17.16 3.57
CA ALA A 65 3.48 -16.41 2.46
C ALA A 65 4.02 -15.04 2.93
N ALA A 66 3.26 -14.31 3.76
CA ALA A 66 3.71 -13.04 4.34
C ALA A 66 4.98 -13.22 5.18
N TYR A 67 5.03 -14.23 6.05
CA TYR A 67 6.23 -14.52 6.85
C TYR A 67 7.40 -14.96 6.00
N LYS A 68 7.16 -15.67 4.89
CA LYS A 68 8.23 -15.98 3.94
C LYS A 68 8.78 -14.73 3.27
N VAL A 69 7.92 -13.79 2.87
CA VAL A 69 8.34 -12.48 2.36
C VAL A 69 9.20 -11.76 3.40
N PHE A 70 8.75 -11.69 4.64
CA PHE A 70 9.47 -11.05 5.74
C PHE A 70 10.84 -11.66 6.02
N GLU A 71 10.95 -12.99 5.95
CA GLU A 71 12.23 -13.68 6.03
C GLU A 71 13.15 -13.31 4.86
N LEU A 72 12.64 -13.29 3.63
CA LEU A 72 13.41 -12.96 2.43
C LEU A 72 13.88 -11.50 2.38
N GLU A 73 13.06 -10.59 2.91
CA GLU A 73 13.37 -9.17 3.01
C GLU A 73 14.22 -8.84 4.25
N ASP A 74 14.54 -9.83 5.10
CA ASP A 74 15.31 -9.66 6.35
C ASP A 74 14.70 -8.62 7.32
N VAL A 75 13.37 -8.62 7.49
CA VAL A 75 12.74 -7.69 8.44
C VAL A 75 13.24 -7.91 9.87
N ILE A 76 13.25 -6.84 10.67
CA ILE A 76 13.74 -6.89 12.05
C ILE A 76 12.64 -7.25 13.06
N TRP A 77 11.40 -6.90 12.77
CA TRP A 77 10.19 -7.33 13.47
C TRP A 77 8.98 -7.27 12.54
N VAL A 78 7.88 -7.84 13.01
CA VAL A 78 6.58 -7.84 12.32
C VAL A 78 5.53 -7.21 13.22
N ASP A 79 4.74 -6.30 12.69
CA ASP A 79 3.53 -5.77 13.33
C ASP A 79 2.28 -6.43 12.73
N SER A 80 1.45 -6.99 13.60
CA SER A 80 0.14 -7.53 13.27
C SER A 80 -0.95 -6.65 13.87
N ILE A 81 -1.62 -5.88 13.02
CA ILE A 81 -2.58 -4.85 13.44
C ILE A 81 -4.01 -5.26 13.06
N GLY A 82 -4.96 -5.06 13.97
CA GLY A 82 -6.35 -5.44 13.72
C GLY A 82 -6.68 -6.83 14.26
N LEU A 83 -7.82 -7.39 13.87
CA LEU A 83 -8.37 -8.60 14.46
C LEU A 83 -7.45 -9.80 14.24
N PHE A 84 -6.81 -10.23 15.30
CA PHE A 84 -5.81 -11.29 15.26
C PHE A 84 -6.47 -12.67 15.22
N GLN A 85 -7.45 -12.90 16.10
CA GLN A 85 -8.28 -14.11 16.08
C GLN A 85 -9.77 -13.76 16.12
N ASP A 86 -10.59 -14.44 15.31
CA ASP A 86 -12.03 -14.22 15.33
C ASP A 86 -12.66 -14.96 16.54
N THR A 87 -13.54 -14.31 17.29
CA THR A 87 -14.14 -14.86 18.51
C THR A 87 -15.66 -15.01 18.41
N LEU A 88 -16.16 -16.15 18.87
CA LEU A 88 -17.53 -16.30 19.31
C LEU A 88 -17.64 -15.70 20.72
N ALA A 89 -17.83 -14.39 20.81
CA ALA A 89 -18.30 -13.81 22.06
C ALA A 89 -19.67 -14.45 22.39
N TYR A 90 -19.84 -14.93 23.63
CA TYR A 90 -21.03 -15.62 24.17
C TYR A 90 -22.40 -14.94 23.86
N LYS A 91 -22.40 -13.66 23.44
CA LYS A 91 -23.59 -12.86 23.10
C LYS A 91 -23.91 -12.70 21.60
N ARG A 92 -23.25 -13.41 20.66
CA ARG A 92 -23.52 -13.21 19.22
C ARG A 92 -24.75 -13.99 18.73
N ALA A 93 -25.50 -13.36 17.83
CA ALA A 93 -26.69 -13.93 17.20
C ALA A 93 -26.37 -15.25 16.46
N PRO A 94 -27.30 -16.22 16.44
CA PRO A 94 -27.10 -17.54 15.81
C PRO A 94 -26.62 -17.49 14.35
N SER A 95 -27.00 -16.46 13.60
CA SER A 95 -26.61 -16.26 12.19
C SER A 95 -25.11 -16.06 11.98
N LYS A 96 -24.36 -15.65 13.01
CA LYS A 96 -22.90 -15.49 12.92
C LYS A 96 -22.12 -16.76 13.26
N LYS A 97 -22.74 -17.78 13.88
CA LYS A 97 -22.04 -19.05 14.24
C LYS A 97 -21.44 -19.75 13.01
N ALA A 98 -22.05 -19.57 11.83
CA ALA A 98 -21.59 -20.17 10.58
C ALA A 98 -20.27 -19.58 10.05
N GLU A 99 -19.76 -18.46 10.58
CA GLU A 99 -18.50 -17.83 10.17
C GLU A 99 -17.27 -18.35 10.95
N TYR A 100 -17.51 -19.15 12.01
CA TYR A 100 -16.50 -19.63 12.97
C TYR A 100 -16.28 -21.14 12.87
N LEU A 101 -15.26 -21.62 13.57
CA LEU A 101 -15.00 -23.03 13.84
C LEU A 101 -15.70 -23.45 15.14
N PRO A 102 -16.82 -24.20 15.08
CA PRO A 102 -17.53 -24.65 16.27
C PRO A 102 -16.69 -25.55 17.17
N GLU A 103 -15.69 -26.23 16.62
CA GLU A 103 -14.81 -27.16 17.34
C GLU A 103 -13.80 -26.43 18.26
N MET A 104 -13.76 -25.10 18.19
CA MET A 104 -12.84 -24.21 18.91
C MET A 104 -13.53 -23.33 19.97
N GLU A 105 -14.64 -23.81 20.55
CA GLU A 105 -15.33 -23.16 21.68
C GLU A 105 -14.50 -23.17 22.99
N ASP A 106 -13.62 -24.17 23.17
CA ASP A 106 -12.70 -24.25 24.30
C ASP A 106 -11.51 -23.30 24.12
N LEU A 107 -11.34 -22.37 25.05
CA LEU A 107 -10.27 -21.36 25.05
C LEU A 107 -8.87 -22.00 25.02
N THR A 108 -8.62 -23.01 25.86
CA THR A 108 -7.29 -23.63 25.99
C THR A 108 -6.90 -24.34 24.71
N ARG A 109 -7.82 -25.13 24.13
CA ARG A 109 -7.63 -25.81 22.84
C ARG A 109 -7.31 -24.81 21.74
N ARG A 110 -8.07 -23.71 21.69
CA ARG A 110 -7.91 -22.62 20.73
C ARG A 110 -6.54 -21.94 20.83
N ILE A 111 -6.13 -21.51 22.03
CA ILE A 111 -4.84 -20.84 22.22
C ILE A 111 -3.69 -21.77 21.84
N ARG A 112 -3.75 -23.05 22.25
CA ARG A 112 -2.73 -24.05 21.88
C ARG A 112 -2.68 -24.31 20.39
N TYR A 113 -3.83 -24.38 19.72
CA TYR A 113 -3.88 -24.58 18.28
C TYR A 113 -3.28 -23.38 17.54
N VAL A 114 -3.68 -22.15 17.88
CA VAL A 114 -3.09 -20.93 17.30
C VAL A 114 -1.59 -20.85 17.57
N ALA A 115 -1.14 -21.14 18.79
CA ALA A 115 0.27 -21.20 19.14
C ALA A 115 1.06 -22.20 18.30
N ARG A 116 0.43 -23.28 17.85
CA ARG A 116 1.04 -24.30 16.99
C ARG A 116 1.12 -23.84 15.54
N ILE A 117 0.03 -23.30 15.00
CA ILE A 117 -0.07 -23.01 13.57
C ILE A 117 0.47 -21.63 13.17
N TYR A 118 0.62 -20.68 14.10
CA TYR A 118 1.08 -19.35 13.77
C TYR A 118 2.55 -19.38 13.31
N PRO A 119 2.91 -18.82 12.14
CA PRO A 119 4.28 -18.89 11.63
C PRO A 119 5.24 -18.12 12.54
N LYS A 120 6.54 -18.40 12.39
CA LYS A 120 7.62 -17.68 13.07
C LYS A 120 8.80 -17.47 12.14
N ILE A 121 9.62 -16.46 12.44
CA ILE A 121 10.93 -16.27 11.84
C ILE A 121 11.93 -16.27 13.00
N GLU A 122 13.03 -17.01 12.86
CA GLU A 122 14.02 -17.10 13.93
C GLU A 122 14.61 -15.72 14.26
N GLY A 123 14.53 -15.33 15.54
CA GLY A 123 15.09 -14.07 16.04
C GLY A 123 14.26 -12.81 15.71
N VAL A 124 13.10 -12.95 15.08
CA VAL A 124 12.19 -11.84 14.75
C VAL A 124 10.97 -11.92 15.67
N LYS A 125 10.58 -10.80 16.28
CA LYS A 125 9.38 -10.72 17.12
C LYS A 125 8.17 -10.32 16.29
N THR A 126 7.01 -10.87 16.63
CA THR A 126 5.72 -10.42 16.14
C THR A 126 5.00 -9.63 17.21
N HIS A 127 4.86 -8.34 16.98
CA HIS A 127 4.14 -7.41 17.82
C HIS A 127 2.68 -7.38 17.39
N VAL A 128 1.76 -7.57 18.33
CA VAL A 128 0.32 -7.65 18.05
C VAL A 128 -0.36 -6.51 18.78
N LEU A 129 -1.04 -5.63 18.03
CA LEU A 129 -1.93 -4.62 18.61
C LEU A 129 -3.35 -5.23 18.70
N PRO A 130 -3.79 -5.68 19.89
CA PRO A 130 -5.07 -6.36 20.02
C PRO A 130 -6.24 -5.39 19.81
N THR A 131 -7.33 -5.92 19.27
CA THR A 131 -8.60 -5.21 19.18
C THR A 131 -9.52 -5.59 20.33
N LYS A 132 -10.61 -4.83 20.52
CA LYS A 132 -11.68 -5.22 21.45
C LYS A 132 -12.30 -6.59 21.14
N ARG A 133 -12.15 -7.12 19.93
CA ARG A 133 -12.65 -8.44 19.53
C ARG A 133 -11.68 -9.58 19.87
N ASP A 134 -10.40 -9.27 20.08
CA ASP A 134 -9.39 -10.22 20.59
C ASP A 134 -9.51 -10.44 22.10
N ILE A 135 -10.18 -9.51 22.78
CA ILE A 135 -10.64 -9.64 24.16
C ILE A 135 -12.06 -10.24 24.13
N ALA A 136 -12.23 -11.44 24.68
CA ALA A 136 -13.52 -12.14 24.63
C ALA A 136 -13.96 -12.68 25.99
N LEU A 137 -15.28 -12.80 26.18
CA LEU A 137 -15.88 -13.39 27.37
C LEU A 137 -15.97 -14.91 27.19
N PHE A 138 -15.31 -15.65 28.07
CA PHE A 138 -15.36 -17.11 28.14
C PHE A 138 -16.06 -17.56 29.42
N ARG A 139 -16.75 -18.71 29.35
CA ARG A 139 -17.32 -19.33 30.55
C ARG A 139 -16.26 -20.23 31.19
N VAL A 140 -15.72 -19.80 32.32
CA VAL A 140 -14.75 -20.56 33.13
C VAL A 140 -15.43 -20.91 34.44
N GLU A 141 -15.56 -22.22 34.74
CA GLU A 141 -16.22 -22.71 35.96
C GLU A 141 -17.63 -22.12 36.20
N GLY A 142 -18.41 -21.95 35.12
CA GLY A 142 -19.77 -21.42 35.18
C GLY A 142 -19.87 -19.88 35.24
N ARG A 143 -18.75 -19.15 35.36
CA ARG A 143 -18.72 -17.67 35.35
C ARG A 143 -18.18 -17.13 34.03
N LEU A 144 -18.67 -15.96 33.61
CA LEU A 144 -18.12 -15.26 32.45
C LEU A 144 -16.89 -14.45 32.87
N VAL A 145 -15.76 -14.72 32.24
CA VAL A 145 -14.48 -14.05 32.47
C VAL A 145 -14.01 -13.43 31.16
N GLU A 146 -13.55 -12.18 31.23
CA GLU A 146 -12.93 -11.51 30.10
C GLU A 146 -11.48 -11.97 29.97
N VAL A 147 -11.13 -12.53 28.82
CA VAL A 147 -9.79 -13.05 28.55
C VAL A 147 -9.19 -12.32 27.36
N ASN A 148 -7.97 -11.79 27.56
CA ASN A 148 -7.14 -11.31 26.47
C ASN A 148 -6.37 -12.50 25.88
N GLN A 149 -6.88 -13.04 24.78
CA GLN A 149 -6.33 -14.25 24.15
C GLN A 149 -4.91 -14.06 23.62
N ILE A 150 -4.51 -12.83 23.33
CA ILE A 150 -3.15 -12.54 22.87
C ILE A 150 -2.17 -12.64 24.04
N LYS A 151 -2.56 -12.20 25.24
CA LYS A 151 -1.75 -12.38 26.46
C LYS A 151 -1.53 -13.87 26.74
N GLU A 152 -2.59 -14.67 26.72
CA GLU A 152 -2.49 -16.14 26.88
C GLU A 152 -1.60 -16.79 25.80
N LEU A 153 -1.67 -16.29 24.56
CA LEU A 153 -0.79 -16.77 23.49
C LEU A 153 0.69 -16.43 23.76
N CYS A 154 0.99 -15.26 24.31
CA CYS A 154 2.36 -14.83 24.61
C CYS A 154 3.03 -15.74 25.68
N GLU A 155 2.25 -16.30 26.60
CA GLU A 155 2.75 -17.28 27.59
C GLU A 155 3.24 -18.58 26.91
N LEU A 156 2.66 -18.95 25.76
CA LEU A 156 3.07 -20.12 24.98
C LEU A 156 4.11 -19.80 23.89
N ARG A 157 4.19 -18.53 23.46
CA ARG A 157 4.96 -18.09 22.29
C ARG A 157 5.75 -16.83 22.65
N SER A 158 7.01 -17.04 23.07
CA SER A 158 7.89 -15.93 23.42
C SER A 158 8.25 -15.03 22.23
N ASP A 159 8.11 -15.51 21.00
CA ASP A 159 8.31 -14.73 19.76
C ASP A 159 7.15 -13.79 19.44
N ILE A 160 6.00 -13.92 20.11
CA ILE A 160 4.85 -13.02 19.99
C ILE A 160 4.82 -12.10 21.20
N ARG A 161 4.51 -10.82 20.96
CA ARG A 161 4.39 -9.80 22.00
C ARG A 161 3.10 -9.03 21.81
N VAL A 162 2.35 -8.84 22.90
CA VAL A 162 1.22 -7.91 22.93
C VAL A 162 1.72 -6.48 23.10
N GLU A 163 1.21 -5.56 22.27
CA GLU A 163 1.44 -4.13 22.42
C GLU A 163 0.29 -3.51 23.21
N GLU A 164 0.62 -2.90 24.35
CA GLU A 164 -0.35 -2.24 25.22
C GLU A 164 -0.55 -0.77 24.84
N ARG A 165 0.36 -0.21 24.04
CA ARG A 165 0.31 1.17 23.55
C ARG A 165 0.07 1.17 22.03
N PRO A 166 -0.69 2.14 21.50
CA PRO A 166 -0.94 2.25 20.07
C PRO A 166 0.24 2.88 19.32
N PHE A 167 1.47 2.71 19.79
CA PHE A 167 2.66 3.22 19.10
C PHE A 167 3.90 2.41 19.45
N GLN A 168 4.87 2.47 18.53
CA GLN A 168 6.19 1.89 18.69
C GLN A 168 7.28 2.92 18.42
N ASP A 169 8.29 2.93 19.29
CA ASP A 169 9.53 3.68 19.08
C ASP A 169 10.53 2.77 18.36
N VAL A 170 11.05 3.21 17.22
CA VAL A 170 12.09 2.47 16.51
C VAL A 170 13.42 2.68 17.25
N TYR A 171 13.95 1.60 17.81
CA TYR A 171 15.09 1.62 18.73
C TYR A 171 16.28 2.44 18.19
N ARG A 172 16.81 3.36 19.02
CA ARG A 172 17.94 4.27 18.71
C ARG A 172 17.69 5.24 17.54
N THR A 173 16.44 5.51 17.24
CA THR A 173 16.04 6.53 16.27
C THR A 173 15.07 7.51 16.92
N ASN A 174 14.79 8.64 16.27
CA ASN A 174 13.66 9.50 16.63
C ASN A 174 12.35 9.07 15.93
N VAL A 175 12.33 7.91 15.27
CA VAL A 175 11.20 7.46 14.47
C VAL A 175 10.16 6.82 15.36
N ARG A 176 8.94 7.37 15.35
CA ARG A 176 7.80 6.80 16.04
C ARG A 176 6.70 6.41 15.06
N ILE A 177 6.21 5.18 15.21
CA ILE A 177 5.13 4.60 14.40
C ILE A 177 3.88 4.51 15.27
N TYR A 178 2.82 5.22 14.91
CA TYR A 178 1.50 5.09 15.53
C TYR A 178 0.71 3.98 14.85
N LEU A 179 0.21 3.03 15.65
CA LEU A 179 -0.52 1.86 15.18
C LEU A 179 -2.00 2.04 15.51
N VAL A 180 -2.85 1.96 14.50
CA VAL A 180 -4.30 2.09 14.65
C VAL A 180 -4.98 0.82 14.18
N SER A 181 -5.82 0.25 15.03
CA SER A 181 -6.81 -0.72 14.60
C SER A 181 -8.16 -0.02 14.38
N ALA A 182 -8.75 -0.15 13.20
CA ALA A 182 -10.10 0.32 12.96
C ALA A 182 -11.09 -0.35 13.94
N HIS A 183 -11.86 0.47 14.67
CA HIS A 183 -12.69 0.00 15.79
C HIS A 183 -13.77 -1.01 15.37
N ASN A 184 -14.17 -1.01 14.10
CA ASN A 184 -15.21 -1.90 13.56
C ASN A 184 -14.70 -2.95 12.57
N ASP A 185 -13.40 -3.01 12.28
CA ASP A 185 -12.75 -4.07 11.48
C ASP A 185 -13.42 -4.47 10.14
N ASP A 186 -14.24 -3.60 9.56
CA ASP A 186 -15.14 -3.98 8.48
C ASP A 186 -15.26 -2.88 7.38
N GLY A 187 -14.24 -2.01 7.23
CA GLY A 187 -14.14 -1.06 6.12
C GLY A 187 -15.08 0.16 6.14
N VAL A 188 -14.75 1.16 5.30
CA VAL A 188 -15.43 2.48 5.21
C VAL A 188 -16.41 2.50 4.02
N THR A 189 -17.60 3.08 4.20
CA THR A 189 -18.69 3.06 3.21
C THR A 189 -18.63 4.18 2.16
N SER A 190 -18.07 5.36 2.48
CA SER A 190 -18.17 6.55 1.63
C SER A 190 -16.85 6.95 0.92
N SER A 191 -15.69 6.74 1.55
CA SER A 191 -14.37 6.91 0.92
C SER A 191 -13.30 6.14 1.71
N TYR A 192 -12.33 5.55 1.02
CA TYR A 192 -11.29 4.75 1.68
C TYR A 192 -10.45 5.58 2.67
N THR A 193 -10.28 6.87 2.39
CA THR A 193 -9.32 7.72 3.11
C THR A 193 -9.94 8.64 4.16
N ARG A 194 -11.25 8.96 4.11
CA ARG A 194 -11.80 9.99 5.01
C ARG A 194 -11.69 9.63 6.49
N ASP A 195 -12.07 8.41 6.86
CA ASP A 195 -11.96 7.97 8.25
C ASP A 195 -10.49 7.91 8.70
N ALA A 196 -9.56 7.60 7.79
CA ALA A 196 -8.13 7.67 8.08
C ALA A 196 -7.65 9.10 8.31
N GLN A 197 -8.02 10.03 7.43
CA GLN A 197 -7.72 11.46 7.56
C GLN A 197 -8.24 12.01 8.90
N GLU A 198 -9.52 11.76 9.23
CA GLU A 198 -10.13 12.19 10.49
C GLU A 198 -9.46 11.60 11.73
N ARG A 199 -8.88 10.39 11.64
CA ARG A 199 -8.12 9.79 12.74
C ARG A 199 -6.78 10.47 12.94
N VAL A 200 -6.07 10.76 11.85
CA VAL A 200 -4.78 11.45 11.90
C VAL A 200 -4.98 12.88 12.43
N GLU A 201 -5.99 13.60 11.95
CA GLU A 201 -6.33 14.96 12.42
C GLU A 201 -6.68 15.04 13.91
N LYS A 202 -7.10 13.93 14.53
CA LYS A 202 -7.39 13.85 15.97
C LYS A 202 -6.17 13.50 16.82
N LEU A 203 -5.03 13.17 16.21
CA LEU A 203 -3.80 12.92 16.96
C LEU A 203 -3.22 14.25 17.41
N ASP A 204 -2.86 14.33 18.69
CA ASP A 204 -2.18 15.47 19.28
C ASP A 204 -0.69 15.39 18.96
N PHE A 205 -0.31 15.89 17.78
CA PHE A 205 1.08 15.93 17.31
C PHE A 205 1.95 16.90 18.11
N ASP A 206 1.35 17.93 18.72
CA ASP A 206 2.05 18.91 19.56
C ASP A 206 2.61 18.27 20.83
N LYS A 207 1.88 17.31 21.40
CA LYS A 207 2.35 16.52 22.55
C LYS A 207 3.12 15.28 22.15
N ASN A 208 2.80 14.68 21.01
CA ASN A 208 3.37 13.42 20.56
C ASN A 208 3.70 13.45 19.07
N TYR A 209 4.97 13.63 18.74
CA TYR A 209 5.39 13.55 17.34
C TYR A 209 5.37 12.09 16.84
N TYR A 210 4.64 11.83 15.75
CA TYR A 210 4.59 10.54 15.07
C TYR A 210 5.04 10.71 13.61
N ASN A 211 6.09 9.99 13.21
CA ASN A 211 6.54 10.04 11.83
C ASN A 211 5.57 9.29 10.92
N ILE A 212 5.07 8.14 11.38
CA ILE A 212 4.34 7.19 10.54
C ILE A 212 3.07 6.77 11.26
N VAL A 213 1.94 6.78 10.56
CA VAL A 213 0.67 6.24 11.06
C VAL A 213 0.30 5.02 10.22
N VAL A 214 0.13 3.87 10.86
CA VAL A 214 -0.22 2.60 10.20
C VAL A 214 -1.61 2.15 10.66
N LEU A 215 -2.49 1.94 9.69
CA LEU A 215 -3.91 1.66 9.89
C LEU A 215 -4.24 0.22 9.47
N GLY A 216 -4.51 -0.65 10.45
CA GLY A 216 -5.10 -1.98 10.24
C GLY A 216 -6.62 -1.93 10.26
N GLY A 217 -7.29 -2.90 9.61
CA GLY A 217 -8.78 -2.97 9.63
C GLY A 217 -9.51 -2.38 8.43
N TYR A 218 -8.80 -1.82 7.45
CA TYR A 218 -9.41 -1.14 6.29
C TYR A 218 -9.50 -2.02 5.05
N HIS A 219 -8.66 -3.05 4.95
CA HIS A 219 -8.60 -4.05 3.88
C HIS A 219 -8.16 -3.57 2.50
N VAL A 220 -8.14 -2.26 2.26
CA VAL A 220 -7.71 -1.63 1.01
C VAL A 220 -6.47 -0.82 1.28
N PRO A 221 -5.30 -1.19 0.73
CA PRO A 221 -4.07 -0.47 0.98
C PRO A 221 -4.04 0.88 0.26
N PHE A 222 -3.56 1.89 0.98
CA PHE A 222 -3.30 3.22 0.45
C PHE A 222 -2.20 3.91 1.26
N GLU A 223 -1.59 4.93 0.65
CA GLU A 223 -0.47 5.67 1.21
C GLU A 223 -0.70 7.17 1.00
N ILE A 224 -0.60 7.96 2.08
CA ILE A 224 -0.71 9.42 2.05
C ILE A 224 0.58 9.98 2.68
N PRO A 225 1.50 10.53 1.88
CA PRO A 225 2.69 11.20 2.40
C PRO A 225 2.32 12.57 2.99
N ASN A 226 3.07 13.03 3.98
CA ASN A 226 3.02 14.38 4.56
C ASN A 226 1.60 14.86 4.91
N TYR A 227 0.87 14.10 5.73
CA TYR A 227 -0.51 14.42 6.08
C TYR A 227 -0.73 14.59 7.58
N GLY A 228 -1.38 15.69 7.95
CA GLY A 228 -1.86 15.94 9.31
C GLY A 228 -0.77 15.91 10.37
N GLY A 229 0.47 16.26 10.02
CA GLY A 229 1.64 16.23 10.91
C GLY A 229 2.48 14.95 10.83
N ALA A 230 2.00 13.89 10.20
CA ALA A 230 2.77 12.68 9.93
C ALA A 230 3.53 12.78 8.60
N ASP A 231 4.76 12.25 8.56
CA ASP A 231 5.53 12.09 7.32
C ASP A 231 4.85 11.10 6.37
N TYR A 232 4.13 10.11 6.93
CA TYR A 232 3.47 9.07 6.14
C TYR A 232 2.29 8.41 6.85
N VAL A 233 1.19 8.21 6.12
CA VAL A 233 0.00 7.46 6.59
C VAL A 233 -0.21 6.25 5.68
N ILE A 234 -0.27 5.05 6.24
CA ILE A 234 -0.37 3.78 5.51
C ILE A 234 -1.63 3.04 5.97
N SER A 235 -2.42 2.58 5.01
CA SER A 235 -3.46 1.59 5.26
C SER A 235 -2.99 0.22 4.84
N LEU A 236 -3.17 -0.77 5.72
CA LEU A 236 -2.71 -2.12 5.48
C LEU A 236 -3.73 -2.92 4.66
N PRO A 237 -3.25 -3.83 3.78
CA PRO A 237 -4.07 -4.89 3.21
C PRO A 237 -4.49 -5.87 4.31
N SER A 238 -5.28 -6.88 3.98
CA SER A 238 -5.67 -7.92 4.94
C SER A 238 -5.22 -9.31 4.51
N LEU A 239 -5.38 -10.31 5.39
CA LEU A 239 -5.09 -11.71 5.08
C LEU A 239 -6.35 -12.58 5.00
N ILE A 240 -7.50 -11.94 4.79
CA ILE A 240 -8.82 -12.58 4.76
C ILE A 240 -9.50 -12.42 3.41
N PHE A 241 -10.33 -13.41 3.07
CA PHE A 241 -11.30 -13.32 2.00
C PHE A 241 -12.45 -12.37 2.37
N GLN A 242 -13.18 -11.93 1.35
CA GLN A 242 -14.33 -11.04 1.53
C GLN A 242 -15.41 -11.74 2.38
N THR A 243 -15.69 -11.20 3.56
CA THR A 243 -16.80 -11.69 4.38
C THR A 243 -18.15 -11.29 3.79
N ARG A 244 -19.22 -11.98 4.20
CA ARG A 244 -20.59 -11.62 3.81
C ARG A 244 -20.92 -10.18 4.18
N TYR A 245 -20.56 -9.75 5.38
CA TYR A 245 -20.78 -8.38 5.85
C TYR A 245 -20.01 -7.35 4.99
N MET A 246 -18.75 -7.63 4.65
CA MET A 246 -17.96 -6.77 3.77
C MET A 246 -18.60 -6.62 2.39
N LYS A 247 -19.11 -7.73 1.84
CA LYS A 247 -19.77 -7.75 0.54
C LYS A 247 -21.11 -7.01 0.55
N GLU A 248 -22.00 -7.37 1.47
CA GLU A 248 -23.41 -6.93 1.47
C GLU A 248 -23.59 -5.54 2.08
N MET A 249 -22.90 -5.25 3.19
CA MET A 249 -23.14 -4.04 3.98
C MET A 249 -22.14 -2.93 3.69
N ARG A 250 -20.90 -3.29 3.33
CA ARG A 250 -19.78 -2.34 3.23
C ARG A 250 -19.30 -2.13 1.80
N ARG A 251 -19.58 -3.09 0.90
CA ARG A 251 -19.13 -3.12 -0.50
C ARG A 251 -17.60 -2.98 -0.61
N VAL A 252 -16.87 -3.60 0.31
CA VAL A 252 -15.40 -3.61 0.36
C VAL A 252 -14.89 -4.97 -0.09
N ALA A 253 -13.95 -4.99 -1.04
CA ALA A 253 -13.20 -6.19 -1.40
C ALA A 253 -11.80 -6.08 -0.75
N PRO A 254 -11.37 -7.06 0.05
CA PRO A 254 -10.06 -7.03 0.69
C PRO A 254 -8.93 -7.30 -0.31
N PHE A 255 -7.84 -6.55 -0.19
CA PHE A 255 -6.58 -6.90 -0.83
C PHE A 255 -5.88 -7.93 0.05
N ILE A 256 -5.61 -9.11 -0.49
CA ILE A 256 -4.87 -10.13 0.26
C ILE A 256 -3.37 -9.88 0.10
N GLY A 257 -2.72 -9.36 1.14
CA GLY A 257 -1.34 -8.91 1.03
C GLY A 257 -0.66 -8.58 2.35
N CYS A 258 0.58 -8.10 2.26
CA CYS A 258 1.34 -7.54 3.37
C CYS A 258 2.16 -6.33 2.93
N TYR A 259 2.65 -5.56 3.89
CA TYR A 259 3.59 -4.48 3.65
C TYR A 259 4.97 -4.79 4.23
N VAL A 260 6.01 -4.34 3.56
CA VAL A 260 7.34 -4.13 4.16
C VAL A 260 7.67 -2.65 4.06
N LEU A 261 8.06 -2.06 5.18
CA LEU A 261 8.43 -0.66 5.29
C LEU A 261 9.94 -0.55 5.44
N GLU A 262 10.58 0.21 4.55
CA GLU A 262 12.00 0.53 4.63
C GLU A 262 12.19 1.97 5.11
N LEU A 263 12.75 2.11 6.32
CA LEU A 263 13.13 3.38 6.90
C LEU A 263 14.58 3.67 6.56
N ASN A 264 14.81 4.73 5.79
CA ASN A 264 16.14 5.20 5.45
C ASN A 264 16.51 6.27 6.47
N LEU A 265 17.58 6.05 7.22
CA LEU A 265 17.99 6.90 8.33
C LEU A 265 19.24 7.70 7.98
N GLU A 266 19.32 8.91 8.55
CA GLU A 266 20.53 9.72 8.52
C GLU A 266 21.67 9.08 9.36
N PRO A 267 22.93 9.50 9.12
CA PRO A 267 24.02 9.25 10.05
C PRO A 267 23.68 9.72 11.47
N LYS A 268 24.30 9.09 12.46
CA LYS A 268 24.02 9.36 13.88
C LYS A 268 24.53 10.76 14.25
N ILE A 269 23.67 11.62 14.79
CA ILE A 269 24.05 12.91 15.37
C ILE A 269 23.66 12.88 16.84
N ASN A 270 24.62 13.12 17.75
CA ASN A 270 24.43 13.07 19.21
C ASN A 270 23.78 11.76 19.71
N GLY A 271 24.07 10.64 19.06
CA GLY A 271 23.56 9.34 19.47
C GLY A 271 22.20 8.96 18.90
N ILE A 272 21.54 9.85 18.13
CA ILE A 272 20.19 9.64 17.57
C ILE A 272 20.26 9.70 16.05
N ARG A 273 19.46 8.84 15.38
CA ARG A 273 19.26 8.88 13.93
C ARG A 273 17.92 9.55 13.60
N ARG A 274 17.92 10.35 12.54
CA ARG A 274 16.72 10.96 11.98
C ARG A 274 16.22 10.20 10.76
N LEU A 275 14.92 10.23 10.54
CA LEU A 275 14.33 9.70 9.31
C LEU A 275 14.72 10.59 8.12
N ARG A 276 15.32 9.99 7.09
CA ARG A 276 15.65 10.64 5.82
C ARG A 276 14.58 10.38 4.76
N GLY A 277 13.99 9.19 4.77
CA GLY A 277 12.98 8.81 3.79
C GLY A 277 12.40 7.44 4.05
N ILE A 278 11.29 7.18 3.37
CA ILE A 278 10.51 5.95 3.51
C ILE A 278 10.35 5.32 2.13
N ARG A 279 10.50 4.00 2.05
CA ARG A 279 9.93 3.20 0.96
C ARG A 279 8.92 2.22 1.52
N THR A 280 7.82 2.06 0.82
CA THR A 280 6.82 1.04 1.13
C THR A 280 6.90 -0.05 0.06
N ARG A 281 6.71 -1.32 0.44
CA ARG A 281 6.57 -2.45 -0.48
C ARG A 281 5.28 -3.19 -0.18
N LEU A 282 4.30 -3.08 -1.07
CA LEU A 282 3.05 -3.83 -1.02
C LEU A 282 3.22 -5.15 -1.77
N TYR A 283 3.10 -6.29 -1.07
CA TYR A 283 3.14 -7.62 -1.69
C TYR A 283 1.73 -8.17 -1.92
N ASN A 284 1.48 -8.65 -3.14
CA ASN A 284 0.24 -9.31 -3.51
C ASN A 284 0.29 -10.80 -3.18
N LEU A 285 -0.41 -11.21 -2.12
CA LEU A 285 -0.42 -12.58 -1.61
C LEU A 285 -1.66 -13.37 -2.05
N ALA A 286 -2.55 -12.78 -2.85
CA ALA A 286 -3.78 -13.43 -3.30
C ALA A 286 -3.54 -14.79 -4.00
N ARG A 287 -2.40 -14.93 -4.69
CA ARG A 287 -1.99 -16.18 -5.36
C ARG A 287 -1.69 -17.35 -4.42
N TYR A 288 -1.37 -17.06 -3.16
CA TYR A 288 -1.12 -18.07 -2.12
C TYR A 288 -2.34 -18.27 -1.22
N ALA A 289 -3.35 -17.41 -1.37
CA ALA A 289 -4.50 -17.40 -0.48
C ALA A 289 -5.42 -18.59 -0.75
N LYS A 290 -5.83 -19.28 0.32
CA LYS A 290 -6.76 -20.41 0.26
C LYS A 290 -7.79 -20.26 1.36
N GLN A 291 -9.06 -20.27 0.98
CA GLN A 291 -10.15 -20.19 1.94
C GLN A 291 -10.33 -21.55 2.61
N ASN A 292 -10.66 -21.58 3.90
CA ASN A 292 -10.85 -22.81 4.68
C ASN A 292 -9.62 -23.74 4.75
N ASP A 293 -8.42 -23.19 4.58
CA ASP A 293 -7.20 -23.99 4.48
C ASP A 293 -6.70 -24.58 5.81
N PHE A 294 -7.37 -24.27 6.91
CA PHE A 294 -7.18 -24.90 8.20
C PHE A 294 -7.82 -26.30 8.31
N TYR A 295 -8.70 -26.70 7.38
CA TYR A 295 -9.22 -28.06 7.33
C TYR A 295 -8.31 -28.98 6.52
N GLU A 296 -8.15 -30.21 7.01
CA GLU A 296 -7.57 -31.29 6.23
C GLU A 296 -8.70 -31.93 5.41
N TYR A 297 -8.62 -31.77 4.08
CA TYR A 297 -9.65 -32.27 3.19
C TYR A 297 -9.38 -33.74 2.85
N PRO A 298 -10.42 -34.59 2.82
CA PRO A 298 -10.27 -35.98 2.47
C PRO A 298 -9.88 -36.13 1.00
N LYS A 299 -9.29 -37.27 0.63
CA LYS A 299 -8.98 -37.56 -0.78
C LYS A 299 -10.28 -37.88 -1.51
N MET A 300 -10.70 -36.98 -2.40
CA MET A 300 -11.87 -37.17 -3.25
C MET A 300 -11.52 -38.06 -4.43
N GLN A 301 -12.35 -39.08 -4.70
CA GLN A 301 -12.13 -40.01 -5.81
C GLN A 301 -12.59 -39.43 -7.15
N ASP A 302 -13.59 -38.56 -7.12
CA ASP A 302 -14.16 -37.96 -8.32
C ASP A 302 -14.57 -36.49 -8.10
N ALA A 303 -14.90 -35.81 -9.21
CA ALA A 303 -15.27 -34.39 -9.20
C ALA A 303 -16.59 -34.11 -8.47
N LYS A 304 -17.49 -35.10 -8.37
CA LYS A 304 -18.79 -34.95 -7.71
C LYS A 304 -18.66 -35.04 -6.19
N GLU A 305 -17.87 -35.99 -5.69
CA GLU A 305 -17.49 -36.05 -4.28
C GLU A 305 -16.86 -34.72 -3.84
N LYS A 306 -15.89 -34.23 -4.64
CA LYS A 306 -15.23 -32.95 -4.37
C LYS A 306 -16.22 -31.79 -4.33
N ALA A 307 -17.09 -31.67 -5.33
CA ALA A 307 -18.09 -30.60 -5.38
C ALA A 307 -19.06 -30.65 -4.20
N LEU A 308 -19.50 -31.83 -3.79
CA LEU A 308 -20.38 -32.03 -2.63
C LEU A 308 -19.72 -31.53 -1.33
N VAL A 309 -18.50 -31.99 -1.07
CA VAL A 309 -17.74 -31.61 0.13
C VAL A 309 -17.44 -30.12 0.16
N GLU A 310 -16.92 -29.57 -0.94
CA GLU A 310 -16.63 -28.13 -1.04
C GLU A 310 -17.89 -27.28 -0.81
N TYR A 311 -19.03 -27.70 -1.36
CA TYR A 311 -20.30 -26.99 -1.20
C TYR A 311 -20.80 -27.00 0.26
N ILE A 312 -20.77 -28.14 0.95
CA ILE A 312 -21.19 -28.23 2.35
C ILE A 312 -20.25 -27.40 3.24
N VAL A 313 -18.92 -27.46 3.01
CA VAL A 313 -17.95 -26.64 3.74
C VAL A 313 -18.23 -25.15 3.54
N GLU A 314 -18.42 -24.71 2.28
CA GLU A 314 -18.71 -23.31 1.95
C GLU A 314 -20.01 -22.83 2.62
N LYS A 315 -21.06 -23.65 2.60
CA LYS A 315 -22.37 -23.28 3.17
C LYS A 315 -22.49 -23.51 4.67
N TYR A 316 -21.48 -24.08 5.34
CA TYR A 316 -21.54 -24.59 6.72
C TYR A 316 -22.47 -25.80 6.91
N SER A 317 -23.63 -25.76 6.28
CA SER A 317 -24.61 -26.84 6.22
C SER A 317 -25.44 -26.68 4.96
N ALA A 318 -25.92 -27.78 4.39
CA ALA A 318 -26.82 -27.74 3.25
C ALA A 318 -27.93 -28.78 3.38
N SER A 319 -29.15 -28.42 3.01
CA SER A 319 -30.25 -29.37 2.86
C SER A 319 -30.11 -30.18 1.57
N MET A 320 -30.74 -31.36 1.54
CA MET A 320 -30.79 -32.19 0.34
C MET A 320 -31.24 -31.39 -0.91
N GLY A 321 -32.32 -30.62 -0.77
CA GLY A 321 -32.84 -29.80 -1.87
C GLY A 321 -31.92 -28.64 -2.29
N GLU A 322 -31.07 -28.11 -1.41
CA GLU A 322 -30.04 -27.13 -1.78
C GLU A 322 -28.91 -27.80 -2.56
N ILE A 323 -28.46 -28.98 -2.13
CA ILE A 323 -27.40 -29.74 -2.79
C ILE A 323 -27.85 -30.14 -4.19
N CYS A 324 -29.00 -30.80 -4.33
CA CYS A 324 -29.52 -31.24 -5.63
C CYS A 324 -29.68 -30.07 -6.61
N ARG A 325 -30.21 -28.93 -6.16
CA ARG A 325 -30.41 -27.74 -7.02
C ARG A 325 -29.09 -27.10 -7.46
N ASN A 326 -28.15 -26.90 -6.54
CA ASN A 326 -26.93 -26.15 -6.84
C ASN A 326 -25.87 -27.02 -7.54
N LEU A 327 -25.80 -28.31 -7.20
CA LEU A 327 -24.83 -29.24 -7.78
C LEU A 327 -25.39 -30.04 -8.97
N ARG A 328 -26.69 -29.88 -9.28
CA ARG A 328 -27.40 -30.58 -10.36
C ARG A 328 -27.29 -32.11 -10.23
N MET A 329 -27.41 -32.59 -9.00
CA MET A 329 -27.38 -34.02 -8.64
C MET A 329 -28.80 -34.47 -8.29
N ARG A 330 -29.08 -35.76 -8.48
CA ARG A 330 -30.32 -36.37 -7.98
C ARG A 330 -30.18 -36.78 -6.51
N GLU A 331 -31.29 -36.97 -5.80
CA GLU A 331 -31.25 -37.31 -4.37
C GLU A 331 -30.58 -38.66 -4.10
N ASP A 332 -30.87 -39.69 -4.92
CA ASP A 332 -30.21 -41.01 -4.89
C ASP A 332 -28.70 -40.86 -4.99
N GLU A 333 -28.25 -40.07 -5.96
CA GLU A 333 -26.83 -39.82 -6.19
C GLU A 333 -26.15 -39.10 -5.02
N VAL A 334 -26.80 -38.11 -4.41
CA VAL A 334 -26.25 -37.43 -3.23
C VAL A 334 -26.13 -38.39 -2.06
N ARG A 335 -27.14 -39.23 -1.80
CA ARG A 335 -27.09 -40.23 -0.71
C ARG A 335 -25.98 -41.24 -0.94
N ASP A 336 -25.81 -41.72 -2.17
CA ASP A 336 -24.73 -42.64 -2.54
C ASP A 336 -23.35 -42.00 -2.33
N LEU A 337 -23.18 -40.72 -2.71
CA LEU A 337 -21.95 -39.97 -2.46
C LEU A 337 -21.66 -39.82 -0.97
N VAL A 338 -22.66 -39.42 -0.17
CA VAL A 338 -22.52 -39.28 1.28
C VAL A 338 -22.12 -40.60 1.92
N TYR A 339 -22.78 -41.70 1.53
CA TYR A 339 -22.46 -43.04 2.04
C TYR A 339 -21.03 -43.44 1.70
N ARG A 340 -20.61 -43.32 0.43
CA ARG A 340 -19.25 -43.66 -0.01
C ARG A 340 -18.17 -42.85 0.72
N ILE A 341 -18.40 -41.55 0.91
CA ILE A 341 -17.48 -40.66 1.62
C ILE A 341 -17.39 -41.07 3.10
N ASN A 342 -18.52 -41.31 3.75
CA ASN A 342 -18.57 -41.65 5.16
C ASN A 342 -17.95 -43.01 5.49
N GLU A 343 -18.19 -44.03 4.65
CA GLU A 343 -17.54 -45.33 4.76
C GLU A 343 -16.02 -45.21 4.66
N ARG A 344 -15.52 -44.34 3.77
CA ARG A 344 -14.08 -44.16 3.54
C ARG A 344 -13.39 -43.29 4.60
N GLU A 345 -14.04 -42.20 5.01
CA GLU A 345 -13.42 -41.14 5.80
C GLU A 345 -13.90 -41.12 7.26
N ASN A 346 -14.54 -42.19 7.73
CA ASN A 346 -15.03 -42.35 9.10
C ASN A 346 -16.11 -41.31 9.49
N ASN A 347 -17.19 -41.26 8.71
CA ASN A 347 -18.42 -40.50 8.98
C ASN A 347 -18.26 -38.97 9.10
N ILE A 348 -17.46 -38.36 8.22
CA ILE A 348 -17.22 -36.90 8.22
C ILE A 348 -18.45 -36.06 7.83
N ILE A 349 -19.42 -36.62 7.10
CA ILE A 349 -20.68 -35.94 6.75
C ILE A 349 -21.76 -36.40 7.71
N ILE A 350 -22.30 -35.45 8.49
CA ILE A 350 -23.30 -35.72 9.52
C ILE A 350 -24.64 -35.13 9.10
N GLU A 351 -25.67 -35.97 9.08
CA GLU A 351 -27.05 -35.53 8.89
C GLU A 351 -27.66 -35.16 10.25
N ARG A 352 -28.10 -33.90 10.42
CA ARG A 352 -28.84 -33.45 11.61
C ARG A 352 -30.13 -32.78 11.16
N GLY A 353 -31.27 -33.43 11.40
CA GLY A 353 -32.57 -32.99 10.89
C GLY A 353 -32.62 -33.09 9.37
N HIS A 354 -32.87 -31.99 8.67
CA HIS A 354 -32.98 -31.93 7.21
C HIS A 354 -31.71 -31.37 6.52
N LYS A 355 -30.58 -31.33 7.24
CA LYS A 355 -29.33 -30.72 6.77
C LYS A 355 -28.13 -31.63 6.98
N PHE A 356 -27.22 -31.57 6.02
CA PHE A 356 -25.89 -32.15 6.09
C PHE A 356 -24.90 -31.12 6.63
N TYR A 357 -24.03 -31.59 7.52
CA TYR A 357 -22.89 -30.88 8.09
C TYR A 357 -21.64 -31.67 7.76
N ILE A 358 -20.48 -31.01 7.82
CA ILE A 358 -19.20 -31.68 7.65
C ILE A 358 -18.30 -31.39 8.84
N GLU A 359 -17.74 -32.44 9.43
CA GLU A 359 -16.76 -32.36 10.51
C GLU A 359 -15.40 -32.77 9.96
N LEU A 360 -14.58 -31.78 9.63
CA LEU A 360 -13.23 -32.00 9.09
C LEU A 360 -12.17 -31.83 10.18
N PRO A 361 -11.13 -32.68 10.22
CA PRO A 361 -10.00 -32.47 11.10
C PRO A 361 -9.26 -31.18 10.73
N LEU A 362 -8.64 -30.58 11.74
CA LEU A 362 -7.85 -29.36 11.56
C LEU A 362 -6.40 -29.71 11.24
N ARG A 363 -5.82 -29.00 10.27
CA ARG A 363 -4.41 -29.12 9.93
C ARG A 363 -3.54 -28.63 11.07
N GLU A 364 -2.54 -29.42 11.42
CA GLU A 364 -1.59 -29.05 12.46
C GLU A 364 -0.31 -28.38 11.91
N ARG A 365 -0.10 -28.42 10.60
CA ARG A 365 1.11 -27.93 9.92
C ARG A 365 0.79 -27.25 8.60
N PHE A 366 1.60 -26.25 8.26
CA PHE A 366 1.53 -25.50 7.02
C PHE A 366 2.95 -25.28 6.49
N ASP A 367 3.08 -25.33 5.18
CA ASP A 367 4.36 -25.13 4.50
C ASP A 367 4.54 -23.66 4.13
N TYR A 368 5.77 -23.18 4.25
CA TYR A 368 6.15 -21.90 3.67
C TYR A 368 6.22 -22.03 2.15
N PRO A 369 5.45 -21.25 1.38
CA PRO A 369 5.49 -21.34 -0.07
C PRO A 369 6.81 -20.76 -0.62
N ASN A 370 7.20 -21.18 -1.81
CA ASN A 370 8.21 -20.46 -2.57
C ASN A 370 7.60 -19.16 -3.10
N ILE A 371 8.19 -18.02 -2.74
CA ILE A 371 7.72 -16.71 -3.20
C ILE A 371 8.19 -16.51 -4.63
N GLU A 372 7.23 -16.59 -5.57
CA GLU A 372 7.42 -16.23 -6.98
C GLU A 372 7.90 -14.77 -7.06
N ARG A 373 8.99 -14.55 -7.83
CA ARG A 373 9.53 -13.22 -8.14
C ARG A 373 9.29 -12.93 -9.62
N GLY A 374 9.18 -11.65 -9.94
CA GLY A 374 8.93 -11.14 -11.29
C GLY A 374 10.06 -10.25 -11.81
N GLU A 375 9.86 -9.72 -13.01
CA GLU A 375 10.72 -8.67 -13.56
C GLU A 375 10.39 -7.34 -12.88
N LYS A 376 11.43 -6.54 -12.63
CA LYS A 376 11.30 -5.25 -11.94
C LYS A 376 11.40 -4.11 -12.94
N HIS A 377 10.40 -3.23 -12.91
CA HIS A 377 10.35 -2.02 -13.71
C HIS A 377 10.19 -0.80 -12.83
N LYS A 378 10.97 0.26 -13.07
CA LYS A 378 10.96 1.45 -12.22
C LYS A 378 10.62 2.70 -13.01
N TYR A 379 9.68 3.50 -12.50
CA TYR A 379 9.22 4.72 -13.17
C TYR A 379 9.17 5.91 -12.24
N LEU A 380 9.25 7.11 -12.82
CA LEU A 380 9.01 8.40 -12.17
C LEU A 380 7.62 8.92 -12.58
N TYR A 381 6.80 9.35 -11.61
CA TYR A 381 5.54 10.05 -11.87
C TYR A 381 5.60 11.46 -11.29
N LEU A 382 5.33 12.46 -12.13
CA LEU A 382 5.29 13.88 -11.79
C LEU A 382 4.14 14.59 -12.52
N SER A 383 3.74 15.76 -12.06
CA SER A 383 2.64 16.53 -12.65
C SER A 383 2.77 18.00 -12.31
N ASP A 384 1.97 18.84 -12.98
CA ASP A 384 1.69 20.21 -12.56
C ASP A 384 2.98 20.99 -12.27
N THR A 385 3.93 20.95 -13.23
CA THR A 385 5.19 21.66 -13.09
C THR A 385 5.03 23.15 -13.24
N HIS A 386 4.01 23.60 -13.99
CA HIS A 386 3.70 25.01 -14.20
C HIS A 386 4.96 25.85 -14.48
N ILE A 387 5.82 25.40 -15.39
CA ILE A 387 6.97 26.18 -15.84
C ILE A 387 6.46 27.50 -16.43
N ASN A 388 7.23 28.57 -16.29
CA ASN A 388 6.81 29.96 -16.41
C ASN A 388 6.05 30.55 -15.21
N SER A 389 5.58 29.78 -14.22
CA SER A 389 5.04 30.37 -12.99
C SER A 389 6.14 31.01 -12.14
N ASN A 390 5.85 32.13 -11.47
CA ASN A 390 6.75 32.73 -10.47
C ASN A 390 7.00 31.80 -9.28
N TYR A 391 6.11 30.84 -9.06
CA TYR A 391 6.10 29.90 -7.94
C TYR A 391 6.74 28.54 -8.29
N THR A 392 7.48 28.43 -9.39
CA THR A 392 8.08 27.15 -9.82
C THR A 392 9.60 27.19 -9.68
N ASN A 393 10.21 26.31 -8.90
CA ASN A 393 11.68 26.18 -8.88
C ASN A 393 12.13 25.07 -9.84
N ILE A 394 12.92 25.43 -10.87
CA ILE A 394 13.42 24.47 -11.86
C ILE A 394 14.47 23.52 -11.26
N GLU A 395 15.17 23.94 -10.21
CA GLU A 395 16.18 23.14 -9.51
C GLU A 395 15.53 21.95 -8.79
N ASP A 396 14.30 22.11 -8.29
CA ASP A 396 13.53 21.01 -7.71
C ASP A 396 13.21 19.93 -8.74
N ILE A 397 12.84 20.34 -9.96
CA ILE A 397 12.60 19.42 -11.08
C ILE A 397 13.90 18.69 -11.43
N SER A 398 15.01 19.42 -11.53
CA SER A 398 16.34 18.85 -11.77
C SER A 398 16.76 17.85 -10.68
N PHE A 399 16.51 18.18 -9.41
CA PHE A 399 16.79 17.30 -8.27
C PHE A 399 15.95 16.01 -8.32
N VAL A 400 14.66 16.11 -8.61
CA VAL A 400 13.76 14.95 -8.75
C VAL A 400 14.24 14.05 -9.89
N VAL A 401 14.54 14.60 -11.07
CA VAL A 401 14.99 13.82 -12.22
C VAL A 401 16.37 13.19 -11.98
N SER A 402 17.28 13.92 -11.33
CA SER A 402 18.60 13.39 -10.93
C SER A 402 18.45 12.25 -9.90
N THR A 403 17.52 12.39 -8.96
CA THR A 403 17.18 11.32 -8.02
C THR A 403 16.64 10.11 -8.77
N ALA A 404 15.75 10.30 -9.74
CA ALA A 404 15.21 9.23 -10.55
C ALA A 404 16.29 8.52 -11.39
N LYS A 405 17.27 9.27 -11.93
CA LYS A 405 18.43 8.69 -12.62
C LYS A 405 19.25 7.80 -11.69
N ASN A 406 19.54 8.27 -10.49
CA ASN A 406 20.27 7.48 -9.47
C ASN A 406 19.50 6.24 -9.04
N GLU A 407 18.17 6.32 -9.03
CA GLU A 407 17.28 5.18 -8.80
C GLU A 407 17.18 4.23 -10.01
N LYS A 408 17.73 4.59 -11.18
CA LYS A 408 17.67 3.83 -12.43
C LYS A 408 16.23 3.65 -12.93
N VAL A 409 15.44 4.72 -12.96
CA VAL A 409 14.13 4.69 -13.62
C VAL A 409 14.28 4.43 -15.12
N GLU A 410 13.34 3.69 -15.69
CA GLU A 410 13.25 3.38 -17.12
C GLU A 410 12.60 4.52 -17.90
N ALA A 411 11.62 5.19 -17.30
CA ALA A 411 10.87 6.28 -17.90
C ALA A 411 10.20 7.17 -16.85
N ALA A 412 9.83 8.38 -17.28
CA ALA A 412 9.05 9.34 -16.52
C ALA A 412 7.68 9.58 -17.19
N PHE A 413 6.66 9.85 -16.38
CA PHE A 413 5.31 10.17 -16.81
C PHE A 413 4.87 11.51 -16.23
N HIS A 414 4.49 12.46 -17.08
CA HIS A 414 3.98 13.78 -16.68
C HIS A 414 2.49 13.92 -16.97
N THR A 415 1.67 14.06 -15.93
CA THR A 415 0.20 14.05 -16.04
C THR A 415 -0.43 15.42 -16.29
N GLY A 416 0.17 16.26 -17.15
CA GLY A 416 -0.39 17.56 -17.54
C GLY A 416 -0.01 18.76 -16.66
N ASP A 417 -0.37 19.95 -17.14
CA ASP A 417 0.01 21.27 -16.62
C ASP A 417 1.52 21.44 -16.52
N ILE A 418 2.20 21.18 -17.66
CA ILE A 418 3.64 21.41 -17.76
C ILE A 418 3.92 22.90 -17.61
N THR A 419 3.09 23.76 -18.21
CA THR A 419 3.28 25.22 -18.28
C THR A 419 2.22 26.01 -17.52
N GLU A 420 2.58 27.23 -17.10
CA GLU A 420 1.65 28.25 -16.59
C GLU A 420 1.13 29.18 -17.70
N SER A 421 1.25 28.76 -18.98
CA SER A 421 0.87 29.55 -20.16
C SER A 421 1.50 30.96 -20.21
N VAL A 422 0.98 31.86 -21.04
CA VAL A 422 1.34 33.30 -21.15
C VAL A 422 0.06 34.16 -21.18
N PRO A 423 0.15 35.49 -20.97
CA PRO A 423 -1.02 36.37 -21.00
C PRO A 423 -1.80 36.29 -22.32
N GLY A 424 -3.12 36.43 -22.26
CA GLY A 424 -4.04 36.16 -23.38
C GLY A 424 -4.51 34.70 -23.46
N PHE A 425 -3.90 33.81 -22.66
CA PHE A 425 -4.25 32.39 -22.56
C PHE A 425 -4.39 31.98 -21.09
N GLU A 426 -5.02 32.84 -20.28
CA GLU A 426 -5.22 32.62 -18.85
C GLU A 426 -6.35 31.59 -18.59
N VAL A 427 -6.16 30.76 -17.57
CA VAL A 427 -7.17 29.86 -17.01
C VAL A 427 -7.92 30.49 -15.82
N TYR A 428 -7.34 31.48 -15.14
CA TYR A 428 -7.99 32.24 -14.07
C TYR A 428 -7.59 33.72 -14.07
N SER A 429 -8.46 34.55 -13.48
CA SER A 429 -8.25 36.00 -13.42
C SER A 429 -6.98 36.34 -12.63
N GLY A 430 -6.13 37.18 -13.21
CA GLY A 430 -4.88 37.63 -12.59
C GLY A 430 -3.65 36.74 -12.82
N GLN A 431 -3.79 35.58 -13.48
CA GLN A 431 -2.67 34.67 -13.79
C GLN A 431 -1.52 35.37 -14.54
N ARG A 432 -1.83 36.32 -15.43
CA ARG A 432 -0.83 37.11 -16.18
C ARG A 432 0.19 37.86 -15.31
N PHE A 433 -0.14 38.13 -14.04
CA PHE A 433 0.77 38.80 -13.10
C PHE A 433 1.65 37.81 -12.31
N ARG A 434 1.46 36.50 -12.53
CA ARG A 434 2.11 35.41 -11.80
C ARG A 434 3.02 34.57 -12.69
N VAL A 435 3.30 35.04 -13.91
CA VAL A 435 4.21 34.40 -14.87
C VAL A 435 5.51 35.19 -15.02
N ARG A 436 6.60 34.49 -15.34
CA ARG A 436 7.95 35.05 -15.49
C ARG A 436 8.15 35.77 -16.81
N THR A 437 7.55 35.26 -17.87
CA THR A 437 7.55 35.88 -19.20
C THR A 437 6.13 35.99 -19.74
N GLN A 438 5.92 37.02 -20.56
CA GLN A 438 4.71 37.23 -21.33
C GLN A 438 4.87 36.83 -22.82
N SER A 439 6.07 36.40 -23.20
CA SER A 439 6.43 36.07 -24.59
C SER A 439 6.22 34.58 -24.86
N ALA A 440 5.45 34.25 -25.90
CA ALA A 440 5.33 32.87 -26.38
C ALA A 440 6.68 32.28 -26.81
N ARG A 441 7.58 33.10 -27.37
CA ARG A 441 8.94 32.66 -27.74
C ARG A 441 9.74 32.25 -26.50
N ASP A 442 9.63 33.00 -25.41
CA ASP A 442 10.36 32.67 -24.19
C ASP A 442 9.74 31.45 -23.51
N LEU A 443 8.41 31.30 -23.53
CA LEU A 443 7.73 30.10 -23.05
C LEU A 443 8.25 28.85 -23.78
N ILE A 444 8.43 28.90 -25.11
CA ILE A 444 9.06 27.81 -25.86
C ILE A 444 10.42 27.48 -25.24
N ASN A 445 11.28 28.47 -24.98
CA ASN A 445 12.58 28.23 -24.36
C ASN A 445 12.48 27.58 -22.96
N TYR A 446 11.49 27.96 -22.15
CA TYR A 446 11.22 27.29 -20.88
C TYR A 446 10.86 25.80 -21.08
N VAL A 447 9.98 25.50 -22.04
CA VAL A 447 9.61 24.10 -22.38
C VAL A 447 10.84 23.31 -22.84
N ARG A 448 11.67 23.89 -23.70
CA ARG A 448 12.93 23.25 -24.15
C ARG A 448 13.87 22.95 -22.98
N ASN A 449 14.05 23.92 -22.07
CA ASN A 449 14.88 23.74 -20.88
C ASN A 449 14.33 22.65 -19.96
N PHE A 450 13.02 22.59 -19.78
CA PHE A 450 12.37 21.51 -19.04
C PHE A 450 12.63 20.13 -19.67
N PHE A 451 12.42 19.97 -20.99
CA PHE A 451 12.71 18.72 -21.69
C PHE A 451 14.20 18.33 -21.61
N ASN A 452 15.12 19.30 -21.65
CA ASN A 452 16.56 19.04 -21.51
C ASN A 452 16.95 18.38 -20.18
N ILE A 453 16.20 18.63 -19.10
CA ILE A 453 16.46 17.98 -17.80
C ILE A 453 16.34 16.46 -17.92
N PHE A 454 15.36 15.97 -18.69
CA PHE A 454 15.12 14.54 -18.90
C PHE A 454 16.09 13.94 -19.92
N THR A 455 16.26 14.60 -21.08
CA THR A 455 17.08 14.06 -22.16
C THR A 455 18.56 13.97 -21.80
N SER A 456 19.09 14.94 -21.05
CA SER A 456 20.47 14.97 -20.55
C SER A 456 20.76 13.84 -19.56
N GLN A 457 19.75 13.41 -18.79
CA GLN A 457 19.84 12.26 -17.90
C GLN A 457 19.54 10.94 -18.62
N GLY A 458 19.12 11.00 -19.89
CA GLY A 458 18.75 9.83 -20.67
C GLY A 458 17.50 9.13 -20.15
N ILE A 459 16.55 9.87 -19.58
CA ILE A 459 15.26 9.35 -19.10
C ILE A 459 14.19 9.72 -20.14
N PRO A 460 13.53 8.75 -20.79
CA PRO A 460 12.35 9.00 -21.61
C PRO A 460 11.22 9.62 -20.80
N LEU A 461 10.59 10.66 -21.33
CA LEU A 461 9.45 11.37 -20.75
C LEU A 461 8.22 11.15 -21.64
N TYR A 462 7.21 10.49 -21.08
CA TYR A 462 5.87 10.42 -21.64
C TYR A 462 5.01 11.50 -20.97
N PHE A 463 4.29 12.31 -21.73
CA PHE A 463 3.47 13.35 -21.14
C PHE A 463 2.13 13.55 -21.86
N ILE A 464 1.16 14.05 -21.11
CA ILE A 464 -0.09 14.61 -21.62
C ILE A 464 -0.10 16.11 -21.30
N THR A 465 -0.94 16.88 -22.00
CA THR A 465 -1.20 18.28 -21.64
C THR A 465 -2.23 18.39 -20.52
N GLY A 466 -2.27 19.52 -19.81
CA GLY A 466 -3.32 19.85 -18.85
C GLY A 466 -4.18 21.05 -19.29
N ASN A 467 -5.04 21.54 -18.39
CA ASN A 467 -5.93 22.67 -18.72
C ASN A 467 -5.17 24.00 -18.91
N HIS A 468 -4.02 24.19 -18.27
CA HIS A 468 -3.17 25.37 -18.49
C HIS A 468 -2.49 25.31 -19.87
N ASP A 469 -2.02 24.12 -20.26
CA ASP A 469 -1.33 23.91 -21.54
C ASP A 469 -2.30 24.03 -22.73
N THR A 470 -3.45 23.37 -22.65
CA THR A 470 -4.45 23.33 -23.74
C THR A 470 -5.13 24.68 -23.98
N LYS A 471 -4.95 25.68 -23.10
CA LYS A 471 -5.55 26.99 -23.28
C LYS A 471 -5.03 27.69 -24.54
N ILE A 472 -3.75 27.51 -24.87
CA ILE A 472 -3.15 28.01 -26.11
C ILE A 472 -3.81 27.33 -27.32
N ALA A 473 -3.85 25.99 -27.33
CA ALA A 473 -4.48 25.20 -28.39
C ALA A 473 -5.95 25.58 -28.61
N LYS A 474 -6.74 25.72 -27.53
CA LYS A 474 -8.16 26.11 -27.59
C LYS A 474 -8.39 27.52 -28.11
N THR A 475 -7.39 28.40 -28.03
CA THR A 475 -7.53 29.82 -28.41
C THR A 475 -7.04 30.08 -29.82
N ILE A 476 -5.92 29.47 -30.25
CA ILE A 476 -5.31 29.72 -31.56
C ILE A 476 -5.09 28.46 -32.42
N GLY A 477 -5.52 27.29 -31.96
CA GLY A 477 -5.42 26.03 -32.71
C GLY A 477 -4.03 25.41 -32.74
N LEU A 478 -3.13 25.80 -31.83
CA LEU A 478 -1.76 25.29 -31.75
C LEU A 478 -1.46 24.66 -30.38
N ASP A 479 -1.21 23.35 -30.34
CA ASP A 479 -0.63 22.71 -29.15
C ASP A 479 0.88 22.97 -29.12
N LEU A 480 1.27 23.86 -28.21
CA LEU A 480 2.66 24.28 -28.06
C LEU A 480 3.57 23.13 -27.63
N LEU A 481 3.08 22.23 -26.77
CA LEU A 481 3.89 21.17 -26.20
C LEU A 481 4.08 20.03 -27.20
N GLU A 482 3.03 19.67 -27.94
CA GLU A 482 3.13 18.76 -29.07
C GLU A 482 4.16 19.29 -30.08
N LEU A 483 4.01 20.54 -30.54
CA LEU A 483 4.95 21.16 -31.48
C LEU A 483 6.40 21.12 -30.98
N VAL A 484 6.65 21.55 -29.73
CA VAL A 484 8.02 21.57 -29.19
C VAL A 484 8.57 20.14 -29.03
N SER A 485 7.73 19.17 -28.68
CA SER A 485 8.14 17.75 -28.59
C SER A 485 8.49 17.16 -29.96
N GLU A 486 7.73 17.49 -31.01
CA GLU A 486 8.03 17.08 -32.39
C GLU A 486 9.35 17.69 -32.87
N LEU A 487 9.59 18.98 -32.59
CA LEU A 487 10.84 19.65 -32.92
C LEU A 487 12.05 19.01 -32.19
N TYR A 488 11.87 18.56 -30.94
CA TYR A 488 12.88 17.78 -30.22
C TYR A 488 13.13 16.40 -30.82
N SER A 489 12.11 15.84 -31.50
CA SER A 489 12.13 14.50 -32.08
C SER A 489 12.78 14.44 -33.46
N ILE A 490 13.04 15.59 -34.09
CA ILE A 490 13.75 15.69 -35.38
C ILE A 490 15.29 15.55 -35.20
N GLY A 491 15.82 15.67 -33.97
CA GLY A 491 17.25 15.46 -33.64
C GLY A 491 17.60 14.04 -33.13
N GLU A 492 18.82 13.84 -32.59
CA GLU A 492 19.31 12.56 -32.02
C GLU A 492 18.53 12.05 -30.79
N SER A 493 17.54 12.80 -30.31
CA SER A 493 16.75 12.57 -29.10
C SER A 493 15.34 11.99 -29.34
N LYS A 494 15.09 11.45 -30.55
CA LYS A 494 13.79 11.03 -31.07
C LYS A 494 12.93 10.14 -30.15
N ASP A 495 13.56 9.32 -29.32
CA ASP A 495 12.83 8.36 -28.47
C ASP A 495 12.70 8.80 -26.99
N LYS A 496 12.97 10.08 -26.69
CA LYS A 496 13.08 10.56 -25.29
C LYS A 496 11.98 11.51 -24.82
N ILE A 497 11.27 12.23 -25.70
CA ILE A 497 10.18 13.14 -25.28
C ILE A 497 8.95 12.80 -26.12
N ILE A 498 7.91 12.25 -25.49
CA ILE A 498 6.81 11.58 -26.17
C ILE A 498 5.50 12.20 -25.70
N PHE A 499 4.86 12.94 -26.60
CA PHE A 499 3.50 13.41 -26.41
C PHE A 499 2.52 12.24 -26.58
N VAL A 500 1.65 12.04 -25.58
CA VAL A 500 0.72 10.90 -25.53
C VAL A 500 -0.72 11.34 -25.82
N GLY A 501 -1.05 12.62 -25.58
CA GLY A 501 -2.37 13.17 -25.90
C GLY A 501 -2.80 14.35 -25.02
N GLU A 502 -3.94 14.93 -25.37
CA GLU A 502 -4.52 16.07 -24.67
C GLU A 502 -5.35 15.65 -23.45
N GLU A 503 -5.00 16.15 -22.25
CA GLU A 503 -5.67 15.89 -20.96
C GLU A 503 -5.80 14.39 -20.55
N ARG A 504 -5.48 13.45 -21.45
CA ARG A 504 -5.54 12.00 -21.22
C ARG A 504 -4.66 11.27 -22.21
N GLY A 505 -4.14 10.13 -21.79
CA GLY A 505 -3.26 9.31 -22.61
C GLY A 505 -3.08 7.91 -22.04
N THR A 506 -2.64 6.97 -22.88
CA THR A 506 -2.29 5.62 -22.45
C THR A 506 -0.98 5.22 -23.09
N VAL A 507 -0.01 4.82 -22.26
CA VAL A 507 1.24 4.21 -22.73
C VAL A 507 1.17 2.72 -22.44
N GLU A 508 1.61 1.92 -23.40
CA GLU A 508 1.61 0.46 -23.29
C GLU A 508 3.04 -0.06 -23.42
N PHE A 509 3.49 -0.82 -22.41
CA PHE A 509 4.76 -1.55 -22.44
C PHE A 509 4.46 -3.04 -22.57
N THR A 510 5.28 -3.75 -23.34
CA THR A 510 5.18 -5.21 -23.46
C THR A 510 6.36 -5.87 -22.75
N TYR A 511 6.07 -6.69 -21.74
CA TYR A 511 7.04 -7.46 -20.95
C TYR A 511 6.63 -8.93 -20.99
N ASN A 512 7.45 -9.80 -21.58
CA ASN A 512 7.18 -11.25 -21.70
C ASN A 512 5.74 -11.57 -22.14
N ASP A 513 5.32 -11.02 -23.28
CA ASP A 513 3.98 -11.17 -23.87
C ASP A 513 2.81 -10.62 -23.01
N LYS A 514 3.10 -9.80 -21.99
CA LYS A 514 2.11 -9.07 -21.20
C LYS A 514 2.20 -7.58 -21.43
N LYS A 515 1.04 -6.96 -21.57
CA LYS A 515 0.89 -5.51 -21.72
C LYS A 515 0.71 -4.88 -20.34
N LEU A 516 1.61 -3.98 -19.96
CA LEU A 516 1.41 -3.01 -18.88
C LEU A 516 0.86 -1.74 -19.49
N LYS A 517 -0.33 -1.31 -19.06
CA LYS A 517 -0.91 -0.02 -19.49
C LYS A 517 -0.80 1.01 -18.38
N ILE A 518 -0.23 2.16 -18.71
CA ILE A 518 -0.17 3.32 -17.82
C ILE A 518 -1.10 4.37 -18.40
N ASN A 519 -2.23 4.58 -17.73
CA ASN A 519 -3.20 5.61 -18.06
C ASN A 519 -2.84 6.91 -17.34
N MET A 520 -2.78 8.00 -18.08
CA MET A 520 -2.60 9.34 -17.55
C MET A 520 -3.87 10.14 -17.77
N VAL A 521 -4.31 10.89 -16.77
CA VAL A 521 -5.47 11.78 -16.86
C VAL A 521 -5.19 13.08 -16.12
N HIS A 522 -5.45 14.20 -16.77
CA HIS A 522 -5.44 15.53 -16.19
C HIS A 522 -6.89 16.05 -16.12
N PRO A 523 -7.58 15.81 -14.99
CA PRO A 523 -9.01 16.06 -14.88
C PRO A 523 -9.32 17.55 -14.73
N GLN A 524 -10.52 17.98 -15.09
CA GLN A 524 -11.01 19.33 -14.79
C GLN A 524 -11.65 19.42 -13.39
N GLY A 525 -11.73 20.64 -12.85
CA GLY A 525 -12.36 20.93 -11.55
C GLY A 525 -11.36 20.98 -10.38
N GLY A 526 -11.87 21.25 -9.18
CA GLY A 526 -11.05 21.39 -7.97
C GLY A 526 -10.75 20.09 -7.24
N SER A 527 -9.73 20.12 -6.37
CA SER A 527 -9.45 19.03 -5.42
C SER A 527 -10.59 18.88 -4.42
N ALA A 528 -10.92 17.64 -4.07
CA ALA A 528 -11.82 17.35 -2.96
C ALA A 528 -11.06 17.33 -1.63
N ASP A 529 -11.73 17.62 -0.52
CA ASP A 529 -11.14 17.53 0.84
C ASP A 529 -10.76 16.09 1.20
N THR A 530 -11.58 15.15 0.74
CA THR A 530 -11.28 13.72 0.88
C THR A 530 -10.35 13.27 -0.23
N LEU A 531 -9.09 12.98 0.12
CA LEU A 531 -8.02 12.73 -0.86
C LEU A 531 -8.35 11.56 -1.82
N GLY A 532 -8.91 10.47 -1.30
CA GLY A 532 -9.26 9.29 -2.13
C GLY A 532 -10.53 9.44 -2.96
N TYR A 533 -11.30 10.52 -2.82
CA TYR A 533 -12.60 10.66 -3.49
C TYR A 533 -12.47 10.84 -5.00
N ASN A 534 -11.54 11.69 -5.45
CA ASN A 534 -11.31 11.93 -6.87
C ASN A 534 -10.76 10.68 -7.57
N ALA A 535 -9.81 9.98 -6.95
CA ALA A 535 -9.32 8.69 -7.43
C ALA A 535 -10.47 7.68 -7.60
N ARG A 536 -11.39 7.59 -6.63
CA ARG A 536 -12.55 6.69 -6.71
C ARG A 536 -13.51 7.02 -7.86
N LYS A 537 -13.71 8.30 -8.19
CA LYS A 537 -14.55 8.71 -9.33
C LYS A 537 -13.97 8.19 -10.65
N PHE A 538 -12.68 8.44 -10.88
CA PHE A 538 -12.01 7.98 -12.10
C PHE A 538 -11.93 6.47 -12.19
N TYR A 539 -11.68 5.81 -11.07
CA TYR A 539 -11.79 4.36 -10.99
C TYR A 539 -13.16 3.88 -11.54
N ARG A 540 -14.29 4.40 -11.03
CA ARG A 540 -15.63 3.93 -11.44
C ARG A 540 -15.85 4.10 -12.93
N TYR A 541 -15.36 5.20 -13.51
CA TYR A 541 -15.42 5.43 -14.95
C TYR A 541 -14.59 4.40 -15.73
N LEU A 542 -13.33 4.18 -15.35
CA LEU A 542 -12.44 3.25 -16.05
C LEU A 542 -12.90 1.79 -15.96
N LYS A 543 -13.64 1.43 -14.91
CA LYS A 543 -14.27 0.11 -14.81
C LYS A 543 -15.32 -0.13 -15.89
N LEU A 544 -16.09 0.90 -16.25
CA LEU A 544 -17.14 0.79 -17.26
C LEU A 544 -16.57 0.49 -18.65
N ILE A 545 -15.33 0.92 -18.92
CA ILE A 545 -14.66 0.72 -20.21
C ILE A 545 -13.79 -0.55 -20.26
N GLY A 546 -13.72 -1.32 -19.17
CA GLY A 546 -13.06 -2.63 -19.11
C GLY A 546 -12.08 -2.79 -17.94
N ASN A 547 -12.02 -3.99 -17.37
CA ASN A 547 -11.14 -4.33 -16.25
C ASN A 547 -9.93 -5.14 -16.73
N GLU A 548 -8.76 -4.49 -16.86
CA GLU A 548 -7.51 -5.11 -17.28
C GLU A 548 -6.57 -5.28 -16.08
N LYS A 549 -5.96 -6.46 -15.93
CA LYS A 549 -5.18 -6.86 -14.74
C LYS A 549 -3.86 -6.09 -14.55
N ASN A 550 -3.27 -5.57 -15.62
CA ASN A 550 -1.95 -4.91 -15.62
C ASN A 550 -2.09 -3.45 -16.05
N ARG A 551 -2.84 -2.69 -15.27
CA ARG A 551 -3.10 -1.27 -15.51
C ARG A 551 -2.57 -0.45 -14.35
N ILE A 552 -2.21 0.81 -14.60
CA ILE A 552 -1.92 1.83 -13.59
C ILE A 552 -2.65 3.10 -14.03
N LEU A 553 -3.18 3.85 -13.07
CA LEU A 553 -3.75 5.17 -13.31
C LEU A 553 -2.97 6.25 -12.59
N LEU A 554 -2.54 7.26 -13.34
CA LEU A 554 -1.89 8.47 -12.86
C LEU A 554 -2.84 9.65 -13.09
N ILE A 555 -3.10 10.44 -12.05
CA ILE A 555 -4.03 11.57 -12.08
C ILE A 555 -3.31 12.85 -11.61
N GLY A 556 -3.26 13.86 -12.46
CA GLY A 556 -2.72 15.20 -12.16
C GLY A 556 -3.78 16.19 -11.62
N ASN A 557 -3.52 17.50 -11.77
CA ASN A 557 -4.38 18.66 -11.48
C ASN A 557 -4.70 18.90 -9.98
N TYR A 558 -4.88 17.86 -9.18
CA TYR A 558 -5.34 18.05 -7.79
C TYR A 558 -4.24 18.47 -6.82
N HIS A 559 -2.97 18.44 -7.24
CA HIS A 559 -1.80 18.82 -6.43
C HIS A 559 -1.70 18.02 -5.12
N ARG A 560 -2.22 16.78 -5.14
CA ARG A 560 -2.21 15.85 -4.02
C ARG A 560 -1.41 14.61 -4.38
N ALA A 561 -0.61 14.15 -3.44
CA ALA A 561 -0.02 12.82 -3.45
C ALA A 561 -0.89 11.81 -2.70
N ILE A 562 -1.28 10.73 -3.37
CA ILE A 562 -1.82 9.51 -2.74
C ILE A 562 -1.52 8.31 -3.63
N PHE A 563 -1.28 7.16 -3.03
CA PHE A 563 -1.36 5.86 -3.70
C PHE A 563 -2.54 5.08 -3.14
N ILE A 564 -3.32 4.42 -4.00
CA ILE A 564 -4.39 3.50 -3.60
C ILE A 564 -4.31 2.25 -4.47
N TYR A 565 -4.40 1.08 -3.85
CA TYR A 565 -4.63 -0.18 -4.57
C TYR A 565 -5.95 -0.80 -4.12
N ASP A 566 -6.95 -0.71 -4.99
CA ASP A 566 -8.21 -1.42 -4.80
C ASP A 566 -8.16 -2.77 -5.56
N PRO A 567 -8.39 -3.91 -4.90
CA PRO A 567 -8.32 -5.25 -5.50
C PRO A 567 -9.23 -5.48 -6.70
N LEU A 568 -10.33 -4.75 -6.78
CA LEU A 568 -11.22 -4.86 -7.91
C LEU A 568 -10.69 -4.07 -9.12
N HIS A 569 -9.59 -3.30 -8.96
CA HIS A 569 -9.08 -2.27 -9.87
C HIS A 569 -7.57 -2.42 -10.06
N PHE A 570 -6.89 -1.30 -10.28
CA PHE A 570 -5.47 -1.18 -10.52
C PHE A 570 -4.86 -0.14 -9.58
N PRO A 571 -3.53 -0.20 -9.36
CA PRO A 571 -2.75 0.87 -8.74
C PRO A 571 -3.14 2.25 -9.27
N THR A 572 -3.49 3.16 -8.37
CA THR A 572 -3.87 4.54 -8.71
C THR A 572 -3.05 5.53 -7.90
N TYR A 573 -2.51 6.52 -8.59
CA TYR A 573 -1.74 7.61 -8.00
C TYR A 573 -2.45 8.93 -8.27
N LEU A 574 -2.71 9.72 -7.22
CA LEU A 574 -2.73 11.17 -7.41
C LEU A 574 -1.28 11.63 -7.41
N VAL A 575 -0.90 12.28 -8.50
CA VAL A 575 0.46 12.74 -8.73
C VAL A 575 0.58 14.16 -8.14
N PRO A 576 1.54 14.40 -7.23
CA PRO A 576 1.78 15.73 -6.65
C PRO A 576 2.16 16.77 -7.72
N CYS A 577 2.13 18.05 -7.33
CA CYS A 577 2.64 19.13 -8.16
C CYS A 577 4.12 19.43 -7.88
N MET A 578 4.74 20.24 -8.74
CA MET A 578 6.10 20.76 -8.52
C MET A 578 6.14 22.28 -8.25
N LYS A 579 4.98 22.93 -8.29
CA LYS A 579 4.79 24.37 -8.02
C LYS A 579 4.59 24.62 -6.52
N TYR A 580 5.17 25.70 -5.99
CA TYR A 580 4.83 26.19 -4.65
C TYR A 580 3.36 26.66 -4.62
N PRO A 581 2.67 26.57 -3.45
CA PRO A 581 1.37 27.19 -3.28
C PRO A 581 1.42 28.66 -3.70
N ASP A 582 0.54 29.06 -4.62
CA ASP A 582 0.34 30.46 -4.94
C ASP A 582 -0.85 31.03 -4.15
N GLU A 583 -1.04 32.34 -4.23
CA GLU A 583 -2.15 33.01 -3.55
C GLU A 583 -3.53 32.42 -3.92
N TYR A 584 -3.71 31.84 -5.11
CA TYR A 584 -4.99 31.19 -5.46
C TYR A 584 -5.22 29.93 -4.61
N VAL A 585 -4.19 29.08 -4.48
CA VAL A 585 -4.23 27.90 -3.61
C VAL A 585 -4.46 28.30 -2.15
N GLU A 586 -3.72 29.30 -1.67
CA GLU A 586 -3.80 29.78 -0.29
C GLU A 586 -5.18 30.36 0.04
N THR A 587 -5.72 31.24 -0.80
CA THR A 587 -7.06 31.84 -0.61
C THR A 587 -8.20 30.84 -0.69
N LYS A 588 -7.96 29.67 -1.31
CA LYS A 588 -8.91 28.55 -1.36
C LYS A 588 -8.73 27.54 -0.24
N GLY A 589 -7.70 27.68 0.61
CA GLY A 589 -7.41 26.74 1.70
C GLY A 589 -7.06 25.34 1.19
N LEU A 590 -6.48 25.23 -0.01
CA LEU A 590 -6.14 23.95 -0.61
C LEU A 590 -4.79 23.46 -0.07
N LEU A 591 -4.77 22.29 0.56
CA LEU A 591 -3.51 21.62 0.91
C LEU A 591 -2.80 21.15 -0.37
N VAL A 592 -1.47 21.26 -0.41
CA VAL A 592 -0.64 20.91 -1.58
C VAL A 592 0.44 19.92 -1.16
N HIS A 593 0.59 18.85 -1.92
CA HIS A 593 1.73 17.96 -1.85
C HIS A 593 2.66 18.30 -3.01
N LYS A 594 3.85 18.81 -2.67
CA LYS A 594 4.91 19.12 -3.63
C LYS A 594 5.94 17.99 -3.66
N GLY A 595 6.24 17.46 -4.84
CA GLY A 595 7.11 16.29 -4.94
C GLY A 595 6.88 15.44 -6.18
N ALA A 596 7.30 14.17 -6.08
CA ALA A 596 7.09 13.17 -7.13
C ALA A 596 7.05 11.75 -6.55
N TRP A 597 6.51 10.81 -7.32
CA TRP A 597 6.56 9.38 -7.00
C TRP A 597 7.66 8.69 -7.80
N ILE A 598 8.45 7.84 -7.14
CA ILE A 598 9.23 6.79 -7.81
C ILE A 598 8.62 5.45 -7.41
N THR A 599 8.23 4.67 -8.41
CA THR A 599 7.56 3.38 -8.20
C THR A 599 8.34 2.27 -8.87
N THR A 600 8.64 1.21 -8.13
CA THR A 600 9.12 -0.06 -8.69
C THR A 600 7.96 -1.05 -8.73
N LEU A 601 7.67 -1.60 -9.90
CA LEU A 601 6.70 -2.66 -10.10
C LEU A 601 7.45 -3.97 -10.29
N GLU A 602 7.02 -5.01 -9.60
CA GLU A 602 7.45 -6.37 -9.89
C GLU A 602 6.31 -7.13 -10.54
N LEU A 603 6.50 -7.53 -11.79
CA LEU A 603 5.48 -8.13 -12.65
C LEU A 603 5.85 -9.57 -13.00
N ASP A 604 4.87 -10.46 -12.96
CA ASP A 604 5.01 -11.82 -13.44
C ASP A 604 3.85 -12.21 -14.37
N GLN A 605 3.79 -13.49 -14.75
CA GLN A 605 2.74 -14.01 -15.63
C GLN A 605 1.31 -13.83 -15.08
N LYS A 606 1.15 -13.67 -13.75
CA LYS A 606 -0.14 -13.51 -13.07
C LYS A 606 -0.49 -12.04 -12.78
N GLY A 607 0.47 -11.11 -12.91
CA GLY A 607 0.28 -9.66 -12.74
C GLY A 607 1.25 -9.07 -11.71
N PHE A 608 0.79 -8.06 -10.96
CA PHE A 608 1.59 -7.44 -9.90
C PHE A 608 1.91 -8.45 -8.79
N VAL A 609 3.21 -8.67 -8.56
CA VAL A 609 3.77 -9.41 -7.41
C VAL A 609 4.01 -8.45 -6.26
N MET A 610 4.67 -7.33 -6.52
CA MET A 610 5.04 -6.33 -5.54
C MET A 610 5.01 -4.92 -6.17
N ILE A 611 4.62 -3.93 -5.37
CA ILE A 611 4.70 -2.51 -5.73
C ILE A 611 5.50 -1.81 -4.63
N GLU A 612 6.63 -1.22 -5.00
CA GLU A 612 7.44 -0.39 -4.12
C GLU A 612 7.19 1.07 -4.44
N ASN A 613 6.83 1.88 -3.45
CA ASN A 613 6.69 3.33 -3.62
C ASN A 613 7.74 4.07 -2.80
N LYS A 614 8.29 5.13 -3.41
CA LYS A 614 9.09 6.16 -2.77
C LYS A 614 8.49 7.51 -3.12
N TYR A 615 8.06 8.25 -2.09
CA TYR A 615 7.66 9.64 -2.27
C TYR A 615 8.87 10.55 -2.12
N ILE A 616 9.16 11.37 -3.13
CA ILE A 616 10.14 12.45 -3.03
C ILE A 616 9.39 13.69 -2.54
N SER A 617 9.56 14.00 -1.26
CA SER A 617 9.01 15.22 -0.68
C SER A 617 9.90 16.41 -0.98
N LEU A 618 9.29 17.51 -1.42
CA LEU A 618 9.95 18.80 -1.56
C LEU A 618 9.36 19.80 -0.56
N PRO A 619 10.16 20.77 -0.08
CA PRO A 619 9.65 21.81 0.80
C PRO A 619 8.58 22.64 0.07
N VAL A 620 7.47 22.90 0.78
CA VAL A 620 6.30 23.65 0.28
C VAL A 620 6.43 25.16 0.46
N ARG A 621 7.55 25.64 1.02
CA ARG A 621 7.97 27.05 1.07
C ARG A 621 9.48 27.12 0.84
N GLU A 622 9.98 28.20 0.24
CA GLU A 622 11.41 28.50 0.33
C GLU A 622 11.74 28.75 1.80
N GLU A 623 12.81 28.11 2.32
CA GLU A 623 13.40 28.58 3.57
C GLU A 623 13.96 29.99 3.31
N GLU A 624 13.29 31.03 3.82
CA GLU A 624 13.81 32.40 3.77
C GLU A 624 15.14 32.46 4.52
N LYS A 625 16.26 32.33 3.81
CA LYS A 625 17.56 32.83 4.26
C LYS A 625 17.63 34.34 4.09
N THR A 626 16.71 35.12 4.69
CA THR A 626 16.89 36.57 4.82
C THR A 626 15.94 37.17 5.85
N VAL A 627 16.45 37.44 7.05
CA VAL A 627 15.88 38.50 7.90
C VAL A 627 16.25 39.84 7.26
N LYS A 628 15.35 40.42 6.46
CA LYS A 628 15.48 41.83 6.06
C LYS A 628 14.92 42.69 7.18
N SER A 629 15.81 43.31 7.97
CA SER A 629 15.43 44.39 8.87
C SER A 629 15.21 45.68 8.06
N PHE A 630 13.99 46.20 8.05
CA PHE A 630 13.72 47.59 7.67
C PHE A 630 13.27 48.35 8.93
N ASN A 631 13.99 49.42 9.27
CA ASN A 631 13.62 50.41 10.29
C ASN A 631 13.21 49.86 11.68
N GLY A 632 13.92 48.87 12.20
CA GLY A 632 13.78 48.45 13.61
C GLY A 632 12.44 47.77 13.97
N VAL A 633 11.57 47.50 13.00
CA VAL A 633 10.35 46.70 13.20
C VAL A 633 10.62 45.30 12.64
N LYS A 634 10.69 44.31 13.53
CA LYS A 634 10.60 42.90 13.15
C LYS A 634 9.14 42.60 12.80
N ILE A 635 8.82 42.62 11.51
CA ILE A 635 7.57 42.03 11.02
C ILE A 635 7.89 40.56 10.76
N SER A 636 7.60 39.70 11.72
CA SER A 636 7.54 38.25 11.48
C SER A 636 6.22 37.97 10.79
N ASN A 637 6.26 37.46 9.56
CA ASN A 637 5.10 36.81 8.93
C ASN A 637 4.83 35.42 9.56
N GLU A 638 4.81 35.37 10.89
CA GLU A 638 4.25 34.24 11.61
C GLU A 638 2.75 34.44 11.62
N ILE A 639 2.09 33.85 10.63
CA ILE A 639 0.63 33.71 10.61
C ILE A 639 0.27 32.75 11.76
N VAL A 640 -0.53 33.25 12.70
CA VAL A 640 -1.19 32.51 13.79
C VAL A 640 -2.10 31.41 13.25
#